data_AF-A0A1I1GEZ6-F1
#
_entry.id   AF-A0A1I1GEZ6-F1
#
_cell.length_a   1.000
_cell.length_b   1.000
_cell.length_c   1.000
_cell.angle_alpha   90.00
_cell.angle_beta   90.00
_cell.angle_gamma   90.00
#
_symmetry.space_group_name_H-M   'P 1'
#
loop_
_entity.id
_entity.type
_entity.pdbx_description
1 polymer ?
#
loop_
_entity_poly.entity_id
_entity_poly.type
_entity_poly.pdbx_seq_one_letter_code
_entity_poly.pdbx_strand_id
1 'polypeptide(L)'
;MKESLQIWCAQRLASHGWHREVPPERAMSVSRALARLRSMDIEEPGALGWQMVGRLDQAQRDEAVTMLVLAFNAQWLDEEALALWLSWFQGSVAQPPWPDQGDSAIWRARAPFAPIMIDSLDAAALERERTGYFLRKVWSIHDRDELIRMLLWLAGQGHRHGWELDHQRFTAMDRAKRLKWHARMAPQATYAATLEAFVVQGQPRDVAAWDWLRLVDLAWAGMAMGWLDQEEARGFAAHGVDLLTRRYDSWHQVALAWQRGRSLHEGLDLMESFTTDWQLLLEADDSPLQIPLHQLLSDDLRDRSRSMILGFRSSARHWALTVASIREPDLLYRQYVAPEMGKEQRDQSREYLHDVLDWRPEEGVAGLSRFWLPGQVHHLNQLASDAHHGRLPASGTPFGTPSSELLTGRRLLANCASGSATIFMAEKYAFHLQMFENADYGDAVLLERCYIRLAATLHRHYPEMDTLLAAWQAWEQALPEDGSQASLAEDIEWHRQDPGSPFHWLTAPVGFHQEPGRRPSLSRFTALALSGPLNAVLWGEPERQYGAQANEIREWLDSHYGIGGSTQLTRFLDFLVDAGDRQEYLINYAPYTLNKRRLQQEIAVLESADRSEDEGVHLERLRRVLKNDHHCNDIDMAAWDIAQLVDLAAAARQLGWLNSDAFNDYLDQALTLASRHYSDWWAYGRGMLAGYSFFMVATPEREDFLSEFNQAMTAWQTGLPPLVGSWASLDFPGTHHERWPPMHADTLPGDARILH
;
A
#
# COMPACT_ATOMS: atom_id res chain seq x y z
N MET A 1 -4.39 -30.50 -49.63
CA MET A 1 -5.19 -31.53 -48.95
C MET A 1 -4.98 -32.87 -49.67
N LYS A 2 -4.93 -34.02 -48.98
CA LYS A 2 -4.76 -35.33 -49.65
C LYS A 2 -6.01 -35.67 -50.48
N GLU A 3 -5.82 -36.23 -51.68
CA GLU A 3 -6.90 -36.57 -52.61
C GLU A 3 -7.97 -37.49 -51.97
N SER A 4 -7.54 -38.44 -51.13
CA SER A 4 -8.44 -39.33 -50.38
C SER A 4 -9.38 -38.57 -49.41
N LEU A 5 -8.91 -37.48 -48.81
CA LEU A 5 -9.68 -36.67 -47.87
C LEU A 5 -10.66 -35.75 -48.62
N GLN A 6 -10.24 -35.20 -49.77
CA GLN A 6 -11.12 -34.45 -50.69
C GLN A 6 -12.29 -35.31 -51.16
N ILE A 7 -12.04 -36.55 -51.59
CA ILE A 7 -13.09 -37.47 -52.05
C ILE A 7 -14.06 -37.79 -50.91
N TRP A 8 -13.56 -38.10 -49.72
CA TRP A 8 -14.39 -38.38 -48.55
C TRP A 8 -15.28 -37.18 -48.18
N CYS A 9 -14.71 -35.97 -48.15
CA CYS A 9 -15.44 -34.75 -47.87
C CYS A 9 -16.53 -34.48 -48.92
N ALA A 10 -16.22 -34.59 -50.21
CA ALA A 10 -17.18 -34.41 -51.29
C ALA A 10 -18.35 -35.42 -51.23
N GLN A 11 -18.07 -36.67 -50.85
CA GLN A 11 -19.10 -37.69 -50.65
C GLN A 11 -20.05 -37.35 -49.50
N ARG A 12 -19.52 -36.81 -48.39
CA ARG A 12 -20.30 -36.36 -47.23
C ARG A 12 -21.11 -35.10 -47.49
N LEU A 13 -20.55 -34.13 -48.20
CA LEU A 13 -21.30 -32.92 -48.54
C LEU A 13 -22.42 -33.18 -49.57
N ALA A 14 -22.29 -34.22 -50.40
CA ALA A 14 -23.30 -34.59 -51.37
C ALA A 14 -24.63 -35.04 -50.72
N SER A 15 -24.59 -35.63 -49.52
CA SER A 15 -25.82 -35.93 -48.76
C SER A 15 -26.52 -34.67 -48.24
N HIS A 16 -25.83 -33.53 -48.24
CA HIS A 16 -26.36 -32.20 -47.87
C HIS A 16 -26.55 -31.27 -49.10
N GLY A 17 -26.69 -31.86 -50.29
CA GLY A 17 -27.06 -31.13 -51.51
C GLY A 17 -25.93 -30.39 -52.22
N TRP A 18 -24.66 -30.71 -51.93
CA TRP A 18 -23.50 -30.18 -52.66
C TRP A 18 -23.18 -31.02 -53.91
N HIS A 19 -22.64 -30.39 -54.96
CA HIS A 19 -22.27 -31.08 -56.20
C HIS A 19 -20.98 -31.90 -56.02
N ARG A 20 -21.04 -33.21 -56.30
CA ARG A 20 -19.92 -34.17 -56.13
C ARG A 20 -18.67 -33.87 -56.96
N GLU A 21 -18.80 -33.12 -58.05
CA GLU A 21 -17.72 -32.89 -59.03
C GLU A 21 -16.87 -31.65 -58.76
N VAL A 22 -17.28 -30.79 -57.81
CA VAL A 22 -16.55 -29.56 -57.50
C VAL A 22 -15.79 -29.74 -56.19
N PRO A 23 -14.46 -29.53 -56.16
CA PRO A 23 -13.69 -29.60 -54.93
C PRO A 23 -14.28 -28.62 -53.89
N PRO A 24 -14.44 -29.01 -52.63
CA PRO A 24 -15.08 -28.19 -51.60
C PRO A 24 -14.42 -26.80 -51.45
N GLU A 25 -13.12 -26.68 -51.72
CA GLU A 25 -12.34 -25.43 -51.75
C GLU A 25 -12.67 -24.46 -52.90
N ARG A 26 -13.42 -24.89 -53.91
CA ARG A 26 -13.80 -24.10 -55.10
C ARG A 26 -15.31 -24.06 -55.33
N ALA A 27 -16.08 -24.65 -54.44
CA ALA A 27 -17.52 -24.85 -54.61
C ALA A 27 -18.35 -23.59 -54.34
N MET A 28 -17.79 -22.56 -53.69
CA MET A 28 -18.56 -21.41 -53.23
C MET A 28 -17.75 -20.11 -53.21
N SER A 29 -18.41 -18.98 -53.49
CA SER A 29 -17.82 -17.66 -53.25
C SER A 29 -17.86 -17.31 -51.76
N VAL A 30 -16.91 -16.48 -51.30
CA VAL A 30 -16.83 -15.98 -49.92
C VAL A 30 -18.18 -15.45 -49.43
N SER A 31 -18.83 -14.58 -50.21
CA SER A 31 -20.12 -13.98 -49.83
C SER A 31 -21.24 -15.02 -49.64
N ARG A 32 -21.25 -16.09 -50.45
CA ARG A 32 -22.25 -17.15 -50.33
C ARG A 32 -21.94 -18.08 -49.16
N ALA A 33 -20.66 -18.33 -48.87
CA ALA A 33 -20.24 -19.08 -47.69
C ALA A 33 -20.64 -18.36 -46.40
N LEU A 34 -20.34 -17.06 -46.30
CA LEU A 34 -20.75 -16.20 -45.18
C LEU A 34 -22.28 -16.17 -45.00
N ALA A 35 -23.05 -16.07 -46.08
CA ALA A 35 -24.51 -16.09 -45.99
C ALA A 35 -25.05 -17.42 -45.43
N ARG A 36 -24.43 -18.56 -45.79
CA ARG A 36 -24.82 -19.87 -45.23
C ARG A 36 -24.39 -20.02 -43.78
N LEU A 37 -23.20 -19.56 -43.40
CA LEU A 37 -22.76 -19.56 -42.00
C LEU A 37 -23.71 -18.75 -41.12
N ARG A 38 -24.13 -17.56 -41.58
CA ARG A 38 -25.14 -16.75 -40.86
C ARG A 38 -26.49 -17.45 -40.74
N SER A 39 -26.91 -18.24 -41.73
CA SER A 39 -28.14 -19.04 -41.61
C SER A 39 -28.04 -20.21 -40.62
N MET A 40 -26.84 -20.51 -40.14
CA MET A 40 -26.54 -21.46 -39.07
C MET A 40 -26.24 -20.76 -37.74
N ASP A 41 -26.57 -19.47 -37.61
CA ASP A 41 -26.26 -18.61 -36.47
C ASP A 41 -24.75 -18.48 -36.17
N ILE A 42 -23.93 -18.58 -37.22
CA ILE A 42 -22.47 -18.39 -37.16
C ILE A 42 -22.12 -17.10 -37.88
N GLU A 43 -22.14 -16.01 -37.15
CA GLU A 43 -21.96 -14.68 -37.73
C GLU A 43 -20.49 -14.34 -38.00
N GLU A 44 -19.56 -15.04 -37.34
CA GLU A 44 -18.16 -14.64 -37.23
C GLU A 44 -17.19 -15.80 -36.90
N PRO A 45 -15.88 -15.62 -37.13
CA PRO A 45 -14.86 -16.64 -36.86
C PRO A 45 -14.84 -17.15 -35.41
N GLY A 46 -14.90 -16.26 -34.42
CA GLY A 46 -14.82 -16.63 -33.00
C GLY A 46 -15.99 -17.50 -32.50
N ALA A 47 -17.15 -17.43 -33.16
CA ALA A 47 -18.30 -18.29 -32.84
C ALA A 47 -18.10 -19.73 -33.34
N LEU A 48 -17.21 -19.94 -34.32
CA LEU A 48 -16.99 -21.23 -34.97
C LEU A 48 -16.57 -22.31 -33.98
N GLY A 49 -15.69 -21.98 -33.03
CA GLY A 49 -15.23 -22.92 -32.01
C GLY A 49 -16.36 -23.42 -31.10
N TRP A 50 -17.24 -22.52 -30.64
CA TRP A 50 -18.40 -22.90 -29.84
C TRP A 50 -19.40 -23.75 -30.62
N GLN A 51 -19.67 -23.36 -31.86
CA GLN A 51 -20.55 -24.11 -32.75
C GLN A 51 -19.97 -25.49 -33.10
N MET A 52 -18.63 -25.60 -33.11
CA MET A 52 -17.92 -26.86 -33.25
C MET A 52 -18.06 -27.74 -32.01
N VAL A 53 -17.80 -27.22 -30.80
CA VAL A 53 -17.95 -27.99 -29.54
C VAL A 53 -19.34 -28.64 -29.44
N GLY A 54 -20.39 -27.90 -29.80
CA GLY A 54 -21.76 -28.43 -29.79
C GLY A 54 -22.03 -29.53 -30.82
N ARG A 55 -21.19 -29.69 -31.85
CA ARG A 55 -21.37 -30.60 -33.00
C ARG A 55 -20.29 -31.67 -33.13
N LEU A 56 -19.52 -31.91 -32.07
CA LEU A 56 -18.48 -32.96 -32.05
C LEU A 56 -19.08 -34.37 -32.03
N ASP A 57 -20.33 -34.53 -31.57
CA ASP A 57 -21.03 -35.80 -31.55
C ASP A 57 -21.20 -36.39 -32.97
N GLN A 58 -21.12 -37.73 -33.05
CA GLN A 58 -21.24 -38.50 -34.28
C GLN A 58 -22.55 -38.24 -35.02
N ALA A 59 -23.63 -37.91 -34.31
CA ALA A 59 -24.94 -37.59 -34.89
C ALA A 59 -24.94 -36.27 -35.70
N GLN A 60 -24.03 -35.33 -35.38
CA GLN A 60 -23.97 -33.99 -36.00
C GLN A 60 -22.73 -33.79 -36.88
N ARG A 61 -21.94 -34.85 -37.07
CA ARG A 61 -20.67 -34.85 -37.83
C ARG A 61 -20.80 -34.29 -39.25
N ASP A 62 -21.88 -34.61 -39.97
CA ASP A 62 -22.05 -34.13 -41.35
C ASP A 62 -22.35 -32.60 -41.40
N GLU A 63 -23.00 -32.07 -40.37
CA GLU A 63 -23.23 -30.62 -40.21
C GLU A 63 -21.92 -29.91 -39.84
N ALA A 64 -21.11 -30.50 -38.95
CA ALA A 64 -19.78 -29.99 -38.61
C ALA A 64 -18.83 -29.95 -39.82
N VAL A 65 -18.84 -31.00 -40.67
CA VAL A 65 -18.07 -31.02 -41.93
C VAL A 65 -18.54 -29.92 -42.88
N THR A 66 -19.86 -29.71 -43.00
CA THR A 66 -20.43 -28.63 -43.80
C THR A 66 -19.96 -27.27 -43.30
N MET A 67 -20.00 -27.06 -41.99
CA MET A 67 -19.57 -25.82 -41.33
C MET A 67 -18.09 -25.54 -41.56
N LEU A 68 -17.20 -26.53 -41.41
CA LEU A 68 -15.76 -26.38 -41.67
C LEU A 68 -15.45 -25.95 -43.10
N VAL A 69 -16.13 -26.56 -44.06
CA VAL A 69 -15.92 -26.24 -45.47
C VAL A 69 -16.46 -24.84 -45.78
N LEU A 70 -17.58 -24.44 -45.19
CA LEU A 70 -18.07 -23.07 -45.30
C LEU A 70 -17.10 -22.07 -44.66
N ALA A 71 -16.56 -22.36 -43.48
CA ALA A 71 -15.58 -21.52 -42.81
C ALA A 71 -14.29 -21.37 -43.63
N PHE A 72 -13.80 -22.44 -44.24
CA PHE A 72 -12.68 -22.38 -45.18
C PHE A 72 -12.99 -21.52 -46.42
N ASN A 73 -14.15 -21.70 -47.05
CA ASN A 73 -14.57 -20.86 -48.19
C ASN A 73 -14.81 -19.39 -47.79
N ALA A 74 -15.16 -19.13 -46.54
CA ALA A 74 -15.25 -17.79 -45.95
C ALA A 74 -13.88 -17.20 -45.58
N GLN A 75 -12.79 -17.96 -45.79
CA GLN A 75 -11.41 -17.61 -45.44
C GLN A 75 -11.19 -17.47 -43.93
N TRP A 76 -11.98 -18.17 -43.11
CA TRP A 76 -11.83 -18.22 -41.66
C TRP A 76 -10.88 -19.32 -41.18
N LEU A 77 -10.62 -20.30 -42.04
CA LEU A 77 -9.66 -21.38 -41.81
C LEU A 77 -8.73 -21.46 -43.01
N ASP A 78 -7.47 -21.81 -42.76
CA ASP A 78 -6.54 -22.19 -43.81
C ASP A 78 -6.71 -23.66 -44.22
N GLU A 79 -5.98 -24.06 -45.27
CA GLU A 79 -6.08 -25.40 -45.84
C GLU A 79 -5.55 -26.48 -44.89
N GLU A 80 -4.55 -26.14 -44.07
CA GLU A 80 -3.94 -27.06 -43.11
C GLU A 80 -4.92 -27.40 -41.99
N ALA A 81 -5.54 -26.37 -41.40
CA ALA A 81 -6.55 -26.53 -40.38
C ALA A 81 -7.79 -27.26 -40.89
N LEU A 82 -8.29 -26.92 -42.08
CA LEU A 82 -9.40 -27.68 -42.69
C LEU A 82 -9.01 -29.15 -42.83
N ALA A 83 -7.82 -29.45 -43.34
CA ALA A 83 -7.37 -30.82 -43.52
C ALA A 83 -7.22 -31.58 -42.20
N LEU A 84 -6.73 -30.94 -41.13
CA LEU A 84 -6.60 -31.53 -39.80
C LEU A 84 -7.97 -31.91 -39.22
N TRP A 85 -8.91 -30.96 -39.21
CA TRP A 85 -10.27 -31.18 -38.71
C TRP A 85 -11.02 -32.26 -39.50
N LEU A 86 -10.94 -32.24 -40.83
CA LEU A 86 -11.55 -33.29 -41.66
C LEU A 86 -10.89 -34.65 -41.44
N SER A 87 -9.58 -34.71 -41.21
CA SER A 87 -8.86 -35.96 -40.94
C SER A 87 -9.29 -36.59 -39.63
N TRP A 88 -9.54 -35.77 -38.59
CA TRP A 88 -10.11 -36.24 -37.33
C TRP A 88 -11.54 -36.77 -37.51
N PHE A 89 -12.42 -36.04 -38.21
CA PHE A 89 -13.77 -36.53 -38.50
C PHE A 89 -13.80 -37.79 -39.37
N GLN A 90 -12.79 -38.01 -40.22
CA GLN A 90 -12.61 -39.26 -40.97
C GLN A 90 -12.11 -40.41 -40.08
N GLY A 91 -11.62 -40.14 -38.87
CA GLY A 91 -11.01 -41.11 -37.95
C GLY A 91 -9.53 -41.41 -38.24
N SER A 92 -8.87 -40.56 -39.04
CA SER A 92 -7.43 -40.70 -39.34
C SER A 92 -6.54 -40.14 -38.23
N VAL A 93 -7.10 -39.31 -37.33
CA VAL A 93 -6.44 -38.73 -36.16
C VAL A 93 -7.25 -39.14 -34.93
N ALA A 94 -6.58 -39.51 -33.84
CA ALA A 94 -7.23 -40.06 -32.65
C ALA A 94 -7.87 -39.00 -31.74
N GLN A 95 -7.39 -37.76 -31.78
CA GLN A 95 -7.85 -36.66 -30.91
C GLN A 95 -8.30 -35.45 -31.73
N PRO A 96 -9.28 -34.68 -31.23
CA PRO A 96 -9.75 -33.48 -31.90
C PRO A 96 -8.60 -32.47 -32.04
N PRO A 97 -8.43 -31.81 -33.20
CA PRO A 97 -7.26 -30.99 -33.50
C PRO A 97 -7.43 -29.56 -32.96
N TRP A 98 -7.77 -29.45 -31.67
CA TRP A 98 -7.60 -28.21 -30.94
C TRP A 98 -6.11 -27.84 -30.87
N PRO A 99 -5.77 -26.57 -30.60
CA PRO A 99 -4.37 -26.15 -30.46
C PRO A 99 -3.69 -26.93 -29.33
N ASP A 100 -2.83 -27.89 -29.69
CA ASP A 100 -2.11 -28.79 -28.75
C ASP A 100 -0.60 -28.82 -28.96
N GLN A 101 -0.13 -28.23 -30.05
CA GLN A 101 1.29 -28.31 -30.41
C GLN A 101 2.09 -27.25 -29.67
N GLY A 102 3.02 -27.70 -28.81
CA GLY A 102 3.93 -26.83 -28.08
C GLY A 102 3.18 -25.79 -27.25
N ASP A 103 3.56 -24.52 -27.40
CA ASP A 103 3.01 -23.41 -26.63
C ASP A 103 1.55 -23.08 -26.99
N SER A 104 1.01 -23.60 -28.10
CA SER A 104 -0.36 -23.30 -28.53
C SER A 104 -1.44 -23.86 -27.60
N ALA A 105 -1.11 -24.86 -26.76
CA ALA A 105 -2.03 -25.49 -25.81
C ALA A 105 -2.68 -24.50 -24.83
N ILE A 106 -1.97 -23.44 -24.46
CA ILE A 106 -2.46 -22.39 -23.55
C ILE A 106 -3.75 -21.73 -24.02
N TRP A 107 -3.98 -21.65 -25.34
CA TRP A 107 -5.15 -20.99 -25.91
C TRP A 107 -6.45 -21.73 -25.65
N ARG A 108 -6.39 -23.00 -25.23
CA ARG A 108 -7.57 -23.74 -24.74
C ARG A 108 -8.22 -23.07 -23.53
N ALA A 109 -7.45 -22.31 -22.73
CA ALA A 109 -8.01 -21.53 -21.62
C ALA A 109 -8.95 -20.41 -22.08
N ARG A 110 -8.95 -20.03 -23.37
CA ARG A 110 -9.90 -19.08 -23.95
C ARG A 110 -11.26 -19.68 -24.27
N ALA A 111 -11.42 -21.01 -24.18
CA ALA A 111 -12.66 -21.70 -24.51
C ALA A 111 -13.94 -21.13 -23.89
N PRO A 112 -13.94 -20.60 -22.64
CA PRO A 112 -15.13 -19.96 -22.06
C PRO A 112 -15.66 -18.75 -22.85
N PHE A 113 -14.81 -18.09 -23.64
CA PHE A 113 -15.20 -16.96 -24.50
C PHE A 113 -15.41 -17.42 -25.93
N ALA A 114 -14.36 -18.03 -26.51
CA ALA A 114 -14.32 -18.45 -27.89
C ALA A 114 -13.21 -19.51 -28.06
N PRO A 115 -13.56 -20.81 -28.16
CA PRO A 115 -12.60 -21.86 -28.42
C PRO A 115 -11.83 -21.60 -29.71
N ILE A 116 -10.51 -21.55 -29.60
CA ILE A 116 -9.63 -21.31 -30.75
C ILE A 116 -9.44 -22.63 -31.49
N MET A 117 -9.76 -22.65 -32.79
CA MET A 117 -9.53 -23.83 -33.63
C MET A 117 -8.15 -23.84 -34.30
N ILE A 118 -7.48 -22.68 -34.40
CA ILE A 118 -6.15 -22.51 -35.00
C ILE A 118 -5.39 -21.41 -34.27
N ASP A 119 -4.18 -21.69 -33.83
CA ASP A 119 -3.24 -20.67 -33.33
C ASP A 119 -2.40 -20.11 -34.49
N SER A 120 -2.94 -19.11 -35.18
CA SER A 120 -2.30 -18.44 -36.32
C SER A 120 -2.54 -16.94 -36.28
N LEU A 121 -1.51 -16.15 -36.59
CA LEU A 121 -1.62 -14.69 -36.72
C LEU A 121 -2.62 -14.29 -37.81
N ASP A 122 -2.66 -15.05 -38.91
CA ASP A 122 -3.61 -14.80 -40.00
C ASP A 122 -5.04 -15.05 -39.51
N ALA A 123 -5.26 -16.13 -38.75
CA ALA A 123 -6.57 -16.42 -38.16
C ALA A 123 -7.01 -15.34 -37.16
N ALA A 124 -6.11 -14.89 -36.29
CA ALA A 124 -6.38 -13.82 -35.32
C ALA A 124 -6.69 -12.48 -36.01
N ALA A 125 -5.96 -12.14 -37.09
CA ALA A 125 -6.15 -10.90 -37.82
C ALA A 125 -7.53 -10.76 -38.48
N LEU A 126 -8.21 -11.87 -38.76
CA LEU A 126 -9.58 -11.87 -39.30
C LEU A 126 -10.60 -11.29 -38.29
N GLU A 127 -10.30 -11.33 -37.00
CA GLU A 127 -11.18 -10.81 -35.94
C GLU A 127 -10.94 -9.32 -35.67
N ARG A 128 -9.91 -8.70 -36.28
CA ARG A 128 -9.39 -7.36 -35.92
C ARG A 128 -10.45 -6.27 -35.82
N GLU A 129 -11.38 -6.17 -36.78
CA GLU A 129 -12.39 -5.10 -36.76
C GLU A 129 -13.29 -5.20 -35.52
N ARG A 130 -13.78 -6.40 -35.25
CA ARG A 130 -14.63 -6.69 -34.09
C ARG A 130 -13.84 -6.59 -32.80
N THR A 131 -12.65 -7.17 -32.74
CA THR A 131 -11.77 -7.07 -31.58
C THR A 131 -11.49 -5.60 -31.26
N GLY A 132 -11.29 -4.77 -32.27
CA GLY A 132 -11.17 -3.32 -32.10
C GLY A 132 -12.44 -2.67 -31.55
N TYR A 133 -13.63 -3.10 -31.98
CA TYR A 133 -14.90 -2.64 -31.38
C TYR A 133 -15.03 -3.09 -29.92
N PHE A 134 -14.76 -4.37 -29.62
CA PHE A 134 -14.79 -4.96 -28.29
C PHE A 134 -13.87 -4.22 -27.32
N LEU A 135 -12.61 -4.03 -27.70
CA LEU A 135 -11.62 -3.32 -26.90
C LEU A 135 -12.07 -1.88 -26.64
N ARG A 136 -12.51 -1.13 -27.66
CA ARG A 136 -12.91 0.28 -27.48
C ARG A 136 -14.25 0.47 -26.76
N LYS A 137 -15.24 -0.41 -26.96
CA LYS A 137 -16.61 -0.21 -26.47
C LYS A 137 -16.92 -0.95 -25.19
N VAL A 138 -16.33 -2.12 -24.99
CA VAL A 138 -16.53 -2.93 -23.78
C VAL A 138 -15.45 -2.62 -22.76
N TRP A 139 -14.19 -2.57 -23.19
CA TRP A 139 -13.05 -2.37 -22.30
C TRP A 139 -12.54 -0.93 -22.19
N SER A 140 -12.98 -0.05 -23.10
CA SER A 140 -12.43 1.30 -23.25
C SER A 140 -10.91 1.33 -23.45
N ILE A 141 -10.36 0.32 -24.15
CA ILE A 141 -8.95 0.20 -24.53
C ILE A 141 -8.78 0.67 -25.98
N HIS A 142 -7.89 1.63 -26.18
CA HIS A 142 -7.66 2.32 -27.45
C HIS A 142 -6.30 2.00 -28.07
N ASP A 143 -5.33 1.57 -27.26
CA ASP A 143 -3.96 1.31 -27.69
C ASP A 143 -3.27 0.16 -26.93
N ARG A 144 -2.03 -0.13 -27.34
CA ARG A 144 -1.17 -1.17 -26.79
C ARG A 144 -0.83 -0.95 -25.31
N ASP A 145 -0.56 0.30 -24.92
CA ASP A 145 -0.08 0.59 -23.57
C ASP A 145 -1.24 0.46 -22.56
N GLU A 146 -2.45 0.90 -22.95
CA GLU A 146 -3.70 0.63 -22.22
C GLU A 146 -3.96 -0.86 -22.07
N LEU A 147 -3.76 -1.64 -23.15
CA LEU A 147 -3.91 -3.09 -23.09
C LEU A 147 -2.95 -3.73 -22.08
N ILE A 148 -1.66 -3.38 -22.13
CA ILE A 148 -0.66 -3.93 -21.20
C ILE A 148 -0.97 -3.53 -19.75
N ARG A 149 -1.38 -2.28 -19.50
CA ARG A 149 -1.84 -1.86 -18.16
C ARG A 149 -3.00 -2.71 -17.66
N MET A 150 -4.01 -2.96 -18.52
CA MET A 150 -5.16 -3.80 -18.17
C MET A 150 -4.74 -5.25 -17.90
N LEU A 151 -3.86 -5.83 -18.72
CA LEU A 151 -3.35 -7.20 -18.52
C LEU A 151 -2.59 -7.32 -17.18
N LEU A 152 -1.71 -6.37 -16.86
CA LEU A 152 -0.98 -6.34 -15.59
C LEU A 152 -1.89 -6.10 -14.38
N TRP A 153 -2.95 -5.30 -14.55
CA TRP A 153 -3.94 -5.06 -13.50
C TRP A 153 -4.80 -6.30 -13.24
N LEU A 154 -5.32 -6.96 -14.28
CA LEU A 154 -6.06 -8.23 -14.15
C LEU A 154 -5.18 -9.33 -13.54
N ALA A 155 -3.90 -9.39 -13.90
CA ALA A 155 -2.94 -10.30 -13.27
C ALA A 155 -2.77 -9.99 -11.78
N GLY A 156 -2.52 -8.72 -11.46
CA GLY A 156 -2.10 -8.23 -10.14
C GLY A 156 -3.21 -8.21 -9.08
N GLN A 157 -4.33 -7.59 -9.41
CA GLN A 157 -5.36 -7.22 -8.45
C GLN A 157 -6.76 -7.49 -9.01
N GLY A 158 -7.04 -6.98 -10.22
CA GLY A 158 -8.31 -7.14 -10.90
C GLY A 158 -9.53 -6.66 -10.09
N HIS A 159 -10.72 -7.08 -10.52
CA HIS A 159 -11.93 -6.83 -9.73
C HIS A 159 -12.00 -7.73 -8.50
N ARG A 160 -11.35 -8.91 -8.54
CA ARG A 160 -11.38 -9.89 -7.46
C ARG A 160 -10.93 -9.33 -6.11
N HIS A 161 -9.96 -8.40 -6.09
CA HIS A 161 -9.50 -7.77 -4.85
C HIS A 161 -10.65 -7.08 -4.09
N GLY A 162 -11.35 -6.16 -4.77
CA GLY A 162 -12.46 -5.44 -4.16
C GLY A 162 -13.60 -6.38 -3.75
N TRP A 163 -13.94 -7.34 -4.62
CA TRP A 163 -15.04 -8.28 -4.37
C TRP A 163 -14.78 -9.26 -3.24
N GLU A 164 -13.56 -9.82 -3.14
CA GLU A 164 -13.19 -10.75 -2.07
C GLU A 164 -13.12 -10.05 -0.70
N LEU A 165 -12.63 -8.81 -0.67
CA LEU A 165 -12.63 -7.97 0.52
C LEU A 165 -14.05 -7.55 0.93
N ASP A 166 -14.88 -7.10 -0.01
CA ASP A 166 -16.27 -6.74 0.29
C ASP A 166 -17.04 -7.95 0.81
N HIS A 167 -16.84 -9.15 0.25
CA HIS A 167 -17.43 -10.39 0.77
C HIS A 167 -16.98 -10.67 2.22
N GLN A 168 -15.67 -10.58 2.50
CA GLN A 168 -15.13 -10.79 3.85
C GLN A 168 -15.71 -9.79 4.85
N ARG A 169 -15.64 -8.50 4.50
CA ARG A 169 -16.12 -7.39 5.34
C ARG A 169 -17.61 -7.52 5.61
N PHE A 170 -18.42 -7.73 4.57
CA PHE A 170 -19.87 -7.86 4.71
C PHE A 170 -20.26 -9.05 5.59
N THR A 171 -19.52 -10.15 5.51
CA THR A 171 -19.69 -11.33 6.38
C THR A 171 -19.53 -10.95 7.87
N ALA A 172 -18.56 -10.09 8.19
CA ALA A 172 -18.29 -9.63 9.56
C ALA A 172 -19.21 -8.48 10.04
N MET A 173 -20.01 -7.87 9.16
CA MET A 173 -20.88 -6.73 9.51
C MET A 173 -22.14 -7.16 10.26
N ASP A 174 -22.46 -6.41 11.32
CA ASP A 174 -23.77 -6.43 11.97
C ASP A 174 -24.84 -5.73 11.11
N ARG A 175 -26.11 -5.82 11.53
CA ARG A 175 -27.25 -5.24 10.81
C ARG A 175 -27.12 -3.72 10.58
N ALA A 176 -26.61 -2.97 11.54
CA ALA A 176 -26.49 -1.52 11.41
C ALA A 176 -25.39 -1.15 10.41
N LYS A 177 -24.27 -1.88 10.42
CA LYS A 177 -23.18 -1.73 9.45
C LYS A 177 -23.63 -2.10 8.03
N ARG A 178 -24.40 -3.19 7.86
CA ARG A 178 -24.96 -3.58 6.55
C ARG A 178 -25.88 -2.50 5.97
N LEU A 179 -26.76 -1.90 6.77
CA LEU A 179 -27.62 -0.79 6.31
C LEU A 179 -26.79 0.42 5.81
N LYS A 180 -25.72 0.79 6.53
CA LYS A 180 -24.80 1.84 6.10
C LYS A 180 -24.05 1.47 4.81
N TRP A 181 -23.64 0.21 4.68
CA TRP A 181 -22.97 -0.29 3.50
C TRP A 181 -23.89 -0.25 2.27
N HIS A 182 -25.15 -0.71 2.38
CA HIS A 182 -26.12 -0.59 1.28
C HIS A 182 -26.38 0.85 0.87
N ALA A 183 -26.45 1.78 1.84
CA ALA A 183 -26.61 3.20 1.52
C ALA A 183 -25.41 3.74 0.71
N ARG A 184 -24.18 3.32 1.02
CA ARG A 184 -22.97 3.65 0.24
C ARG A 184 -22.99 3.00 -1.15
N MET A 185 -23.48 1.76 -1.25
CA MET A 185 -23.54 1.00 -2.49
C MET A 185 -24.78 1.30 -3.35
N ALA A 186 -25.57 2.34 -3.04
CA ALA A 186 -26.75 2.71 -3.82
C ALA A 186 -26.47 2.90 -5.33
N PRO A 187 -25.32 3.47 -5.78
CA PRO A 187 -24.97 3.53 -7.20
C PRO A 187 -24.70 2.16 -7.85
N GLN A 188 -24.42 1.13 -7.04
CA GLN A 188 -24.09 -0.23 -7.45
C GLN A 188 -25.05 -1.25 -6.79
N ALA A 189 -26.34 -0.91 -6.72
CA ALA A 189 -27.32 -1.67 -5.95
C ALA A 189 -27.48 -3.13 -6.38
N THR A 190 -27.33 -3.43 -7.68
CA THR A 190 -27.41 -4.79 -8.23
C THR A 190 -26.23 -5.64 -7.78
N TYR A 191 -25.00 -5.12 -7.89
CA TYR A 191 -23.80 -5.74 -7.30
C TYR A 191 -23.98 -6.02 -5.81
N ALA A 192 -24.45 -5.01 -5.05
CA ALA A 192 -24.64 -5.15 -3.61
C ALA A 192 -25.63 -6.25 -3.24
N ALA A 193 -26.74 -6.36 -3.99
CA ALA A 193 -27.74 -7.40 -3.80
C ALA A 193 -27.19 -8.80 -4.10
N THR A 194 -26.41 -8.95 -5.18
CA THR A 194 -25.78 -10.23 -5.52
C THR A 194 -24.74 -10.64 -4.48
N LEU A 195 -23.88 -9.72 -4.02
CA LEU A 195 -22.90 -10.00 -2.98
C LEU A 195 -23.59 -10.43 -1.67
N GLU A 196 -24.64 -9.72 -1.25
CA GLU A 196 -25.42 -10.10 -0.07
C GLU A 196 -26.03 -11.50 -0.23
N ALA A 197 -26.62 -11.80 -1.39
CA ALA A 197 -27.18 -13.12 -1.66
C ALA A 197 -26.11 -14.21 -1.55
N PHE A 198 -24.92 -13.99 -2.11
CA PHE A 198 -23.79 -14.93 -2.01
C PHE A 198 -23.36 -15.17 -0.56
N VAL A 199 -23.22 -14.11 0.24
CA VAL A 199 -22.88 -14.25 1.66
C VAL A 199 -23.97 -15.01 2.42
N VAL A 200 -25.24 -14.71 2.18
CA VAL A 200 -26.39 -15.36 2.85
C VAL A 200 -26.50 -16.84 2.47
N GLN A 201 -26.23 -17.18 1.22
CA GLN A 201 -26.25 -18.56 0.72
C GLN A 201 -24.97 -19.35 1.09
N GLY A 202 -23.95 -18.69 1.65
CA GLY A 202 -22.68 -19.32 2.00
C GLY A 202 -21.82 -19.66 0.77
N GLN A 203 -21.95 -18.90 -0.32
CA GLN A 203 -21.07 -19.05 -1.47
C GLN A 203 -19.62 -18.70 -1.10
N PRO A 204 -18.61 -19.38 -1.68
CA PRO A 204 -17.22 -18.99 -1.50
C PRO A 204 -16.96 -17.60 -2.09
N ARG A 205 -16.12 -16.80 -1.42
CA ARG A 205 -15.70 -15.48 -1.91
C ARG A 205 -14.85 -15.53 -3.18
N ASP A 206 -14.25 -16.68 -3.46
CA ASP A 206 -13.26 -16.84 -4.53
C ASP A 206 -13.86 -16.62 -5.93
N VAL A 207 -13.31 -15.62 -6.63
CA VAL A 207 -13.75 -15.17 -7.96
C VAL A 207 -12.57 -14.94 -8.93
N ALA A 208 -11.37 -15.39 -8.59
CA ALA A 208 -10.14 -15.01 -9.31
C ALA A 208 -10.13 -15.42 -10.79
N ALA A 209 -10.77 -16.55 -11.13
CA ALA A 209 -10.91 -17.00 -12.51
C ALA A 209 -11.55 -15.96 -13.44
N TRP A 210 -12.42 -15.08 -12.92
CA TRP A 210 -13.04 -13.99 -13.67
C TRP A 210 -12.01 -13.03 -14.29
N ASP A 211 -10.95 -12.72 -13.56
CA ASP A 211 -9.91 -11.82 -14.07
C ASP A 211 -8.89 -12.57 -14.93
N TRP A 212 -8.45 -13.74 -14.50
CA TRP A 212 -7.36 -14.46 -15.18
C TRP A 212 -7.77 -15.09 -16.52
N LEU A 213 -9.04 -15.51 -16.67
CA LEU A 213 -9.54 -15.95 -17.98
C LEU A 213 -9.70 -14.75 -18.93
N ARG A 214 -10.14 -13.58 -18.44
CA ARG A 214 -10.20 -12.35 -19.26
C ARG A 214 -8.82 -11.84 -19.64
N LEU A 215 -7.82 -12.04 -18.79
CA LEU A 215 -6.42 -11.79 -19.13
C LEU A 215 -5.99 -12.61 -20.35
N VAL A 216 -6.31 -13.91 -20.38
CA VAL A 216 -6.03 -14.79 -21.53
C VAL A 216 -6.76 -14.29 -22.80
N ASP A 217 -8.04 -13.94 -22.68
CA ASP A 217 -8.82 -13.43 -23.82
C ASP A 217 -8.29 -12.09 -24.35
N LEU A 218 -7.88 -11.18 -23.47
CA LEU A 218 -7.29 -9.90 -23.85
C LEU A 218 -5.89 -10.05 -24.47
N ALA A 219 -5.11 -11.05 -24.05
CA ALA A 219 -3.82 -11.35 -24.68
C ALA A 219 -4.03 -11.80 -26.15
N TRP A 220 -5.05 -12.64 -26.40
CA TRP A 220 -5.45 -12.99 -27.77
C TRP A 220 -5.93 -11.76 -28.56
N ALA A 221 -6.76 -10.92 -27.94
CA ALA A 221 -7.24 -9.68 -28.56
C ALA A 221 -6.09 -8.76 -28.96
N GLY A 222 -5.06 -8.63 -28.11
CA GLY A 222 -3.83 -7.89 -28.41
C GLY A 222 -3.08 -8.42 -29.63
N MET A 223 -2.98 -9.74 -29.75
CA MET A 223 -2.39 -10.40 -30.92
C MET A 223 -3.21 -10.16 -32.18
N ALA A 224 -4.54 -10.30 -32.11
CA ALA A 224 -5.46 -10.05 -33.23
C ALA A 224 -5.39 -8.60 -33.74
N MET A 225 -5.20 -7.64 -32.84
CA MET A 225 -4.98 -6.23 -33.16
C MET A 225 -3.59 -5.93 -33.72
N GLY A 226 -2.64 -6.86 -33.58
CA GLY A 226 -1.22 -6.64 -33.89
C GLY A 226 -0.54 -5.69 -32.90
N TRP A 227 -1.09 -5.53 -31.70
CA TRP A 227 -0.51 -4.72 -30.62
C TRP A 227 0.50 -5.51 -29.80
N LEU A 228 0.27 -6.82 -29.66
CA LEU A 228 1.20 -7.77 -29.07
C LEU A 228 1.69 -8.70 -30.19
N ASP A 229 2.96 -9.08 -30.14
CA ASP A 229 3.44 -10.19 -30.97
C ASP A 229 3.00 -11.54 -30.36
N GLN A 230 3.29 -12.63 -31.09
CA GLN A 230 2.88 -13.96 -30.68
C GLN A 230 3.56 -14.41 -29.37
N GLU A 231 4.81 -13.99 -29.11
CA GLU A 231 5.53 -14.37 -27.90
C GLU A 231 5.00 -13.61 -26.69
N GLU A 232 4.78 -12.30 -26.81
CA GLU A 232 4.22 -11.44 -25.76
C GLU A 232 2.79 -11.86 -25.40
N ALA A 233 1.94 -12.12 -26.41
CA ALA A 233 0.57 -12.59 -26.18
C ALA A 233 0.53 -13.96 -25.48
N ARG A 234 1.36 -14.91 -25.93
CA ARG A 234 1.49 -16.22 -25.25
C ARG A 234 2.05 -16.07 -23.85
N GLY A 235 3.00 -15.16 -23.63
CA GLY A 235 3.56 -14.87 -22.31
C GLY A 235 2.50 -14.39 -21.32
N PHE A 236 1.62 -13.47 -21.72
CA PHE A 236 0.52 -13.02 -20.87
C PHE A 236 -0.50 -14.14 -20.62
N ALA A 237 -0.97 -14.81 -21.67
CA ALA A 237 -1.91 -15.91 -21.52
C ALA A 237 -1.36 -17.05 -20.64
N ALA A 238 -0.08 -17.41 -20.82
CA ALA A 238 0.62 -18.36 -19.98
C ALA A 238 0.71 -17.91 -18.52
N HIS A 239 0.90 -16.62 -18.26
CA HIS A 239 0.86 -16.08 -16.90
C HIS A 239 -0.54 -16.22 -16.27
N GLY A 240 -1.61 -15.94 -17.02
CA GLY A 240 -2.99 -16.18 -16.56
C GLY A 240 -3.22 -17.65 -16.21
N VAL A 241 -2.72 -18.58 -17.03
CA VAL A 241 -2.80 -20.03 -16.75
C VAL A 241 -1.92 -20.43 -15.55
N ASP A 242 -0.71 -19.88 -15.37
CA ASP A 242 0.12 -20.11 -14.18
C ASP A 242 -0.65 -19.73 -12.91
N LEU A 243 -1.30 -18.56 -12.89
CA LEU A 243 -2.11 -18.12 -11.76
C LEU A 243 -3.30 -19.06 -11.50
N LEU A 244 -4.03 -19.47 -12.55
CA LEU A 244 -5.10 -20.46 -12.43
C LEU A 244 -4.60 -21.78 -11.81
N THR A 245 -3.47 -22.30 -12.30
CA THR A 245 -2.91 -23.57 -11.80
C THR A 245 -2.40 -23.52 -10.36
N ARG A 246 -2.10 -22.33 -9.83
CA ARG A 246 -1.70 -22.14 -8.42
C ARG A 246 -2.88 -22.10 -7.46
N ARG A 247 -4.07 -21.73 -7.95
CA ARG A 247 -5.27 -21.54 -7.11
C ARG A 247 -6.31 -22.66 -7.27
N TYR A 248 -6.32 -23.34 -8.42
CA TYR A 248 -7.35 -24.31 -8.78
C TYR A 248 -6.76 -25.67 -9.18
N ASP A 249 -7.40 -26.74 -8.73
CA ASP A 249 -7.00 -28.11 -9.08
C ASP A 249 -7.62 -28.60 -10.40
N SER A 250 -8.73 -27.97 -10.85
CA SER A 250 -9.51 -28.43 -12.00
C SER A 250 -10.29 -27.33 -12.70
N TRP A 251 -10.66 -27.58 -13.97
CA TRP A 251 -11.54 -26.70 -14.74
C TRP A 251 -12.90 -26.48 -14.11
N HIS A 252 -13.43 -27.46 -13.37
CA HIS A 252 -14.71 -27.31 -12.70
C HIS A 252 -14.64 -26.22 -11.62
N GLN A 253 -13.56 -26.15 -10.84
CA GLN A 253 -13.37 -25.08 -9.85
C GLN A 253 -13.19 -23.72 -10.53
N VAL A 254 -12.43 -23.67 -11.62
CA VAL A 254 -12.27 -22.46 -12.45
C VAL A 254 -13.62 -21.96 -12.96
N ALA A 255 -14.44 -22.84 -13.50
CA ALA A 255 -15.77 -22.53 -14.03
C ALA A 255 -16.70 -21.96 -12.94
N LEU A 256 -16.71 -22.55 -11.74
CA LEU A 256 -17.50 -22.06 -10.61
C LEU A 256 -17.05 -20.66 -10.15
N ALA A 257 -15.73 -20.44 -10.05
CA ALA A 257 -15.18 -19.13 -9.69
C ALA A 257 -15.46 -18.06 -10.76
N TRP A 258 -15.37 -18.44 -12.03
CA TRP A 258 -15.77 -17.59 -13.16
C TRP A 258 -17.24 -17.18 -13.06
N GLN A 259 -18.14 -18.16 -12.84
CA GLN A 259 -19.58 -17.90 -12.80
C GLN A 259 -19.94 -16.96 -11.65
N ARG A 260 -19.31 -17.12 -10.47
CA ARG A 260 -19.47 -16.17 -9.35
C ARG A 260 -18.98 -14.76 -9.71
N GLY A 261 -17.79 -14.63 -10.29
CA GLY A 261 -17.27 -13.33 -10.70
C GLY A 261 -18.13 -12.65 -11.78
N ARG A 262 -18.63 -13.43 -12.75
CA ARG A 262 -19.61 -12.95 -13.74
C ARG A 262 -20.89 -12.46 -13.09
N SER A 263 -21.39 -13.20 -12.10
CA SER A 263 -22.61 -12.83 -11.37
C SER A 263 -22.44 -11.48 -10.66
N LEU A 264 -21.28 -11.25 -10.03
CA LEU A 264 -20.96 -9.98 -9.40
C LEU A 264 -20.82 -8.84 -10.41
N HIS A 265 -20.18 -9.10 -11.56
CA HIS A 265 -20.04 -8.12 -12.63
C HIS A 265 -21.39 -7.67 -13.21
N GLU A 266 -22.27 -8.64 -13.52
CA GLU A 266 -23.58 -8.39 -14.11
C GLU A 266 -24.61 -7.89 -13.07
N GLY A 267 -24.31 -8.05 -11.77
CA GLY A 267 -25.25 -7.74 -10.70
C GLY A 267 -26.48 -8.65 -10.70
N LEU A 268 -26.30 -9.91 -11.13
CA LEU A 268 -27.33 -10.93 -11.22
C LEU A 268 -26.74 -12.28 -10.81
N ASP A 269 -27.43 -13.05 -9.98
CA ASP A 269 -27.00 -14.42 -9.65
C ASP A 269 -27.14 -15.35 -10.86
N LEU A 270 -26.02 -15.74 -11.46
CA LEU A 270 -25.94 -16.63 -12.61
C LEU A 270 -25.54 -18.06 -12.21
N MET A 271 -25.48 -18.39 -10.92
CA MET A 271 -25.08 -19.73 -10.49
C MET A 271 -26.11 -20.79 -10.89
N GLU A 272 -27.39 -20.43 -11.02
CA GLU A 272 -28.44 -21.36 -11.48
C GLU A 272 -28.25 -21.80 -12.94
N SER A 273 -27.64 -20.97 -13.80
CA SER A 273 -27.36 -21.32 -15.20
C SER A 273 -26.06 -22.08 -15.40
N PHE A 274 -25.30 -22.38 -14.33
CA PHE A 274 -23.97 -22.97 -14.41
C PHE A 274 -23.90 -24.20 -15.31
N THR A 275 -24.80 -25.17 -15.11
CA THR A 275 -24.82 -26.40 -15.91
C THR A 275 -25.03 -26.07 -17.39
N THR A 276 -25.99 -25.22 -17.73
CA THR A 276 -26.26 -24.86 -19.12
C THR A 276 -25.07 -24.14 -19.76
N ASP A 277 -24.41 -23.26 -19.02
CA ASP A 277 -23.29 -22.45 -19.54
C ASP A 277 -22.00 -23.26 -19.72
N TRP A 278 -21.77 -24.28 -18.88
CA TRP A 278 -20.47 -24.96 -18.81
C TRP A 278 -20.47 -26.44 -19.20
N GLN A 279 -21.63 -27.10 -19.23
CA GLN A 279 -21.74 -28.54 -19.48
C GLN A 279 -21.00 -28.97 -20.75
N LEU A 280 -21.16 -28.24 -21.85
CA LEU A 280 -20.51 -28.57 -23.12
C LEU A 280 -18.97 -28.52 -23.01
N LEU A 281 -18.41 -27.56 -22.27
CA LEU A 281 -16.97 -27.47 -22.10
C LEU A 281 -16.43 -28.48 -21.09
N LEU A 282 -17.17 -28.77 -20.01
CA LEU A 282 -16.67 -29.63 -18.93
C LEU A 282 -16.90 -31.13 -19.19
N GLU A 283 -17.99 -31.50 -19.88
CA GLU A 283 -18.43 -32.89 -19.97
C GLU A 283 -18.23 -33.52 -21.35
N ALA A 284 -18.13 -32.74 -22.44
CA ALA A 284 -17.98 -33.33 -23.77
C ALA A 284 -16.58 -33.94 -23.95
N ASP A 285 -16.50 -35.21 -24.35
CA ASP A 285 -15.25 -35.99 -24.50
C ASP A 285 -14.23 -35.37 -25.47
N ASP A 286 -14.71 -34.57 -26.42
CA ASP A 286 -13.87 -33.90 -27.42
C ASP A 286 -13.71 -32.39 -27.14
N SER A 287 -14.11 -31.92 -25.95
CA SER A 287 -13.99 -30.51 -25.56
C SER A 287 -12.54 -30.01 -25.50
N PRO A 288 -12.29 -28.71 -25.77
CA PRO A 288 -11.00 -28.09 -25.55
C PRO A 288 -10.53 -28.15 -24.08
N LEU A 289 -11.40 -28.38 -23.09
CA LEU A 289 -11.02 -28.47 -21.66
C LEU A 289 -10.76 -29.90 -21.16
N GLN A 290 -10.76 -30.90 -22.05
CA GLN A 290 -10.44 -32.28 -21.66
C GLN A 290 -8.96 -32.48 -21.29
N ILE A 291 -8.08 -31.57 -21.72
CA ILE A 291 -6.72 -31.51 -21.18
C ILE A 291 -6.79 -30.93 -19.76
N PRO A 292 -6.27 -31.63 -18.74
CA PRO A 292 -6.25 -31.12 -17.38
C PRO A 292 -5.55 -29.77 -17.28
N LEU A 293 -6.08 -28.87 -16.44
CA LEU A 293 -5.57 -27.51 -16.27
C LEU A 293 -4.05 -27.45 -16.06
N HIS A 294 -3.50 -28.33 -15.23
CA HIS A 294 -2.05 -28.39 -14.93
C HIS A 294 -1.18 -28.88 -16.10
N GLN A 295 -1.77 -29.45 -17.15
CA GLN A 295 -1.08 -29.91 -18.35
C GLN A 295 -1.10 -28.88 -19.48
N LEU A 296 -1.88 -27.80 -19.36
CA LEU A 296 -1.93 -26.75 -20.39
C LEU A 296 -0.62 -25.96 -20.51
N LEU A 297 0.15 -25.88 -19.43
CA LEU A 297 1.32 -25.01 -19.34
C LEU A 297 2.58 -25.84 -19.12
N SER A 298 3.47 -25.82 -20.12
CA SER A 298 4.81 -26.41 -20.02
C SER A 298 5.69 -25.62 -19.05
N ASP A 299 6.69 -26.29 -18.46
CA ASP A 299 7.62 -25.64 -17.52
C ASP A 299 8.42 -24.51 -18.20
N ASP A 300 8.83 -24.70 -19.46
CA ASP A 300 9.56 -23.67 -20.24
C ASP A 300 8.72 -22.40 -20.46
N LEU A 301 7.47 -22.56 -20.91
CA LEU A 301 6.58 -21.42 -21.13
C LEU A 301 6.20 -20.74 -19.82
N ARG A 302 6.06 -21.51 -18.73
CA ARG A 302 5.87 -20.97 -17.38
C ARG A 302 7.05 -20.09 -17.00
N ASP A 303 8.29 -20.55 -17.12
CA ASP A 303 9.46 -19.78 -16.73
C ASP A 303 9.67 -18.53 -17.59
N ARG A 304 9.42 -18.63 -18.90
CA ARG A 304 9.44 -17.45 -19.81
C ARG A 304 8.37 -16.43 -19.45
N SER A 305 7.13 -16.85 -19.19
CA SER A 305 6.05 -15.92 -18.79
C SER A 305 6.34 -15.24 -17.46
N ARG A 306 6.86 -15.97 -16.46
CA ARG A 306 7.26 -15.39 -15.18
C ARG A 306 8.38 -14.37 -15.34
N SER A 307 9.39 -14.70 -16.15
CA SER A 307 10.50 -13.78 -16.46
C SER A 307 10.01 -12.51 -17.16
N MET A 308 9.03 -12.62 -18.06
CA MET A 308 8.40 -11.48 -18.73
C MET A 308 7.71 -10.56 -17.73
N ILE A 309 6.89 -11.10 -16.82
CA ILE A 309 6.18 -10.32 -15.79
C ILE A 309 7.15 -9.63 -14.83
N LEU A 310 8.22 -10.32 -14.41
CA LEU A 310 9.30 -9.73 -13.63
C LEU A 310 10.01 -8.61 -14.40
N GLY A 311 10.17 -8.76 -15.72
CA GLY A 311 10.71 -7.73 -16.60
C GLY A 311 9.90 -6.44 -16.60
N PHE A 312 8.57 -6.54 -16.72
CA PHE A 312 7.67 -5.38 -16.62
C PHE A 312 7.78 -4.66 -15.28
N ARG A 313 7.98 -5.41 -14.19
CA ARG A 313 8.03 -4.91 -12.81
C ARG A 313 9.46 -4.70 -12.28
N SER A 314 10.45 -4.63 -13.17
CA SER A 314 11.87 -4.66 -12.79
C SER A 314 12.42 -3.37 -12.16
N SER A 315 11.70 -2.24 -12.34
CA SER A 315 12.16 -0.94 -11.84
C SER A 315 11.81 -0.73 -10.36
N ALA A 316 12.62 0.09 -9.67
CA ALA A 316 12.38 0.41 -8.27
C ALA A 316 11.06 1.18 -8.06
N ARG A 317 10.59 1.91 -9.07
CA ARG A 317 9.25 2.54 -9.09
C ARG A 317 8.14 1.53 -8.80
N HIS A 318 8.24 0.28 -9.26
CA HIS A 318 7.22 -0.74 -9.03
C HIS A 318 7.10 -1.13 -7.56
N TRP A 319 8.19 -1.14 -6.80
CA TRP A 319 8.12 -1.34 -5.35
C TRP A 319 7.27 -0.26 -4.67
N ALA A 320 7.55 1.00 -5.00
CA ALA A 320 6.80 2.12 -4.44
C ALA A 320 5.32 2.08 -4.87
N LEU A 321 5.06 1.75 -6.13
CA LEU A 321 3.70 1.62 -6.66
C LEU A 321 2.92 0.52 -5.93
N THR A 322 3.52 -0.66 -5.77
CA THR A 322 2.89 -1.83 -5.12
C THR A 322 2.67 -1.60 -3.63
N VAL A 323 3.56 -0.91 -2.94
CA VAL A 323 3.37 -0.53 -1.53
C VAL A 323 2.27 0.52 -1.40
N ALA A 324 2.34 1.61 -2.18
CA ALA A 324 1.34 2.69 -2.13
C ALA A 324 -0.06 2.21 -2.52
N SER A 325 -0.17 1.18 -3.36
CA SER A 325 -1.45 0.69 -3.83
C SER A 325 -2.30 -0.05 -2.81
N ILE A 326 -1.72 -0.48 -1.68
CA ILE A 326 -2.54 -1.03 -0.59
C ILE A 326 -3.48 0.07 -0.04
N ARG A 327 -2.97 1.32 0.04
CA ARG A 327 -3.79 2.48 0.44
C ARG A 327 -4.66 2.98 -0.71
N GLU A 328 -4.08 3.12 -1.89
CA GLU A 328 -4.79 3.62 -3.09
C GLU A 328 -4.74 2.57 -4.22
N PRO A 329 -5.67 1.60 -4.24
CA PRO A 329 -5.74 0.51 -5.22
C PRO A 329 -5.57 0.92 -6.68
N ASP A 330 -6.17 2.05 -7.07
CA ASP A 330 -6.17 2.55 -8.45
C ASP A 330 -4.76 2.85 -8.99
N LEU A 331 -3.77 3.02 -8.11
CA LEU A 331 -2.37 3.21 -8.51
C LEU A 331 -1.83 2.00 -9.29
N LEU A 332 -2.31 0.77 -9.05
CA LEU A 332 -1.85 -0.42 -9.77
C LEU A 332 -2.18 -0.42 -11.26
N TYR A 333 -3.06 0.46 -11.74
CA TYR A 333 -3.22 0.61 -13.18
C TYR A 333 -1.95 1.18 -13.86
N ARG A 334 -1.01 1.75 -13.10
CA ARG A 334 0.20 2.45 -13.60
C ARG A 334 1.46 1.57 -13.67
N GLN A 335 1.29 0.25 -13.74
CA GLN A 335 2.38 -0.74 -13.79
C GLN A 335 3.15 -0.81 -15.12
N TYR A 336 2.87 0.08 -16.07
CA TYR A 336 3.60 0.19 -17.33
C TYR A 336 3.83 1.66 -17.65
N VAL A 337 3.82 2.06 -18.93
CA VAL A 337 3.76 3.47 -19.32
C VAL A 337 2.55 4.11 -18.64
N ALA A 338 2.78 5.05 -17.72
CA ALA A 338 1.70 5.70 -16.97
C ALA A 338 0.80 6.51 -17.94
N PRO A 339 -0.53 6.54 -17.73
CA PRO A 339 -1.41 7.37 -18.55
C PRO A 339 -1.11 8.85 -18.35
N GLU A 340 -1.42 9.67 -19.35
CA GLU A 340 -1.34 11.12 -19.19
C GLU A 340 -2.27 11.60 -18.06
N MET A 341 -1.69 12.34 -17.13
CA MET A 341 -2.40 12.80 -15.95
C MET A 341 -3.28 14.01 -16.29
N GLY A 342 -4.58 13.86 -16.05
CA GLY A 342 -5.55 14.94 -16.17
C GLY A 342 -5.20 16.13 -15.27
N LYS A 343 -5.60 17.35 -15.67
CA LYS A 343 -5.31 18.57 -14.90
C LYS A 343 -5.82 18.48 -13.45
N GLU A 344 -7.03 17.95 -13.26
CA GLU A 344 -7.65 17.79 -11.94
C GLU A 344 -6.80 16.92 -11.00
N GLN A 345 -6.31 15.78 -11.48
CA GLN A 345 -5.50 14.87 -10.65
C GLN A 345 -4.12 15.47 -10.32
N ARG A 346 -3.54 16.25 -11.23
CA ARG A 346 -2.32 17.02 -10.97
C ARG A 346 -2.56 18.09 -9.91
N ASP A 347 -3.65 18.85 -10.03
CA ASP A 347 -4.00 19.89 -9.07
C ASP A 347 -4.29 19.31 -7.68
N GLN A 348 -5.02 18.18 -7.58
CA GLN A 348 -5.22 17.44 -6.33
C GLN A 348 -3.91 16.98 -5.68
N SER A 349 -2.97 16.48 -6.50
CA SER A 349 -1.66 16.04 -5.97
C SER A 349 -0.83 17.22 -5.48
N ARG A 350 -0.93 18.39 -6.13
CA ARG A 350 -0.29 19.63 -5.69
C ARG A 350 -0.90 20.16 -4.40
N GLU A 351 -2.22 20.11 -4.28
CA GLU A 351 -2.97 20.47 -3.07
C GLU A 351 -2.56 19.55 -1.91
N TYR A 352 -2.49 18.24 -2.13
CA TYR A 352 -1.99 17.29 -1.13
C TYR A 352 -0.57 17.64 -0.65
N LEU A 353 0.36 17.87 -1.58
CA LEU A 353 1.73 18.25 -1.22
C LEU A 353 1.76 19.58 -0.44
N HIS A 354 0.94 20.56 -0.82
CA HIS A 354 0.95 21.88 -0.20
C HIS A 354 0.22 21.93 1.15
N ASP A 355 -0.95 21.30 1.27
CA ASP A 355 -1.86 21.43 2.40
C ASP A 355 -1.72 20.29 3.42
N VAL A 356 -1.38 19.07 2.96
CA VAL A 356 -1.23 17.91 3.85
C VAL A 356 0.22 17.72 4.28
N LEU A 357 1.17 17.81 3.34
CA LEU A 357 2.59 17.63 3.64
C LEU A 357 3.31 18.93 3.99
N ASP A 358 2.68 20.06 3.69
CA ASP A 358 3.28 21.38 3.79
C ASP A 358 4.62 21.46 3.05
N TRP A 359 4.70 20.77 1.93
CA TRP A 359 5.85 20.75 1.04
C TRP A 359 5.75 21.93 0.07
N ARG A 360 6.91 22.51 -0.26
CA ARG A 360 7.02 23.66 -1.16
C ARG A 360 7.90 23.35 -2.39
N PRO A 361 7.57 23.90 -3.58
CA PRO A 361 8.36 23.69 -4.80
C PRO A 361 9.86 23.97 -4.65
N GLU A 362 10.22 24.92 -3.79
CA GLU A 362 11.61 25.31 -3.49
C GLU A 362 12.41 24.20 -2.81
N GLU A 363 11.75 23.27 -2.11
CA GLU A 363 12.39 22.11 -1.48
C GLU A 363 12.81 21.04 -2.51
N GLY A 364 12.16 21.01 -3.68
CA GLY A 364 12.35 19.98 -4.69
C GLY A 364 12.12 18.55 -4.18
N VAL A 365 12.57 17.55 -4.95
CA VAL A 365 12.50 16.13 -4.55
C VAL A 365 13.24 15.88 -3.23
N ALA A 366 14.32 16.64 -2.97
CA ALA A 366 15.12 16.50 -1.77
C ALA A 366 14.29 16.75 -0.50
N GLY A 367 13.34 17.69 -0.51
CA GLY A 367 12.44 17.94 0.63
C GLY A 367 11.64 16.72 1.07
N LEU A 368 11.39 15.76 0.19
CA LEU A 368 10.65 14.55 0.56
C LEU A 368 11.41 13.71 1.60
N SER A 369 12.73 13.85 1.73
CA SER A 369 13.52 13.06 2.68
C SER A 369 13.08 13.26 4.13
N ARG A 370 12.50 14.41 4.49
CA ARG A 370 12.04 14.70 5.86
C ARG A 370 10.82 13.87 6.29
N PHE A 371 10.12 13.24 5.35
CA PHE A 371 9.01 12.32 5.64
C PHE A 371 9.48 10.86 5.82
N TRP A 372 10.78 10.60 5.66
CA TRP A 372 11.39 9.34 6.08
C TRP A 372 11.86 9.50 7.54
N LEU A 373 11.17 8.83 8.47
CA LEU A 373 11.26 9.03 9.93
C LEU A 373 11.93 7.85 10.68
N PRO A 374 13.23 7.61 10.51
CA PRO A 374 13.91 6.45 11.13
C PRO A 374 13.93 6.47 12.67
N GLY A 375 13.81 7.63 13.32
CA GLY A 375 13.64 7.71 14.77
C GLY A 375 12.30 7.11 15.24
N GLN A 376 11.24 7.25 14.45
CA GLN A 376 9.94 6.60 14.71
C GLN A 376 10.06 5.09 14.60
N VAL A 377 10.72 4.61 13.55
CA VAL A 377 10.99 3.17 13.36
C VAL A 377 11.77 2.61 14.53
N HIS A 378 12.84 3.28 14.97
CA HIS A 378 13.61 2.85 16.12
C HIS A 378 12.77 2.77 17.40
N HIS A 379 11.96 3.79 17.67
CA HIS A 379 11.06 3.80 18.82
C HIS A 379 10.11 2.60 18.82
N LEU A 380 9.42 2.38 17.70
CA LEU A 380 8.50 1.26 17.54
C LEU A 380 9.22 -0.09 17.71
N ASN A 381 10.33 -0.30 17.00
CA ASN A 381 11.14 -1.51 17.07
C ASN A 381 11.60 -1.82 18.50
N GLN A 382 12.01 -0.78 19.24
CA GLN A 382 12.43 -0.93 20.62
C GLN A 382 11.25 -1.26 21.55
N LEU A 383 10.09 -0.62 21.37
CA LEU A 383 8.88 -0.98 22.11
C LEU A 383 8.45 -2.43 21.85
N ALA A 384 8.51 -2.90 20.61
CA ALA A 384 8.20 -4.29 20.26
C ALA A 384 9.18 -5.28 20.88
N SER A 385 10.49 -4.98 20.82
CA SER A 385 11.53 -5.77 21.48
C SER A 385 11.33 -5.85 22.99
N ASP A 386 11.11 -4.71 23.65
CA ASP A 386 10.87 -4.65 25.09
C ASP A 386 9.57 -5.37 25.47
N ALA A 387 8.53 -5.29 24.62
CA ALA A 387 7.28 -6.01 24.83
C ALA A 387 7.48 -7.53 24.79
N HIS A 388 8.22 -8.02 23.80
CA HIS A 388 8.55 -9.44 23.66
C HIS A 388 9.29 -10.00 24.89
N HIS A 389 10.18 -9.20 25.47
CA HIS A 389 10.97 -9.58 26.65
C HIS A 389 10.29 -9.27 27.99
N GLY A 390 9.08 -8.68 27.99
CA GLY A 390 8.38 -8.28 29.22
C GLY A 390 9.09 -7.13 29.97
N ARG A 391 9.74 -6.23 29.22
CA ARG A 391 10.58 -5.12 29.71
C ARG A 391 10.05 -3.73 29.37
N LEU A 392 8.82 -3.65 28.87
CA LEU A 392 8.15 -2.36 28.66
C LEU A 392 8.12 -1.53 29.96
N PRO A 393 8.18 -0.18 29.85
CA PRO A 393 8.06 0.70 31.01
C PRO A 393 6.82 0.42 31.87
N ALA A 394 6.88 0.73 33.16
CA ALA A 394 5.73 0.59 34.05
C ALA A 394 4.53 1.41 33.52
N SER A 395 3.32 0.85 33.59
CA SER A 395 2.09 1.55 33.15
C SER A 395 1.61 2.59 34.16
N GLY A 396 1.91 2.40 35.44
CA GLY A 396 1.60 3.37 36.49
C GLY A 396 2.71 4.42 36.55
N THR A 397 2.34 5.67 36.32
CA THR A 397 3.24 6.81 36.35
C THR A 397 2.86 7.78 37.47
N PRO A 398 3.81 8.53 38.08
CA PRO A 398 3.51 9.69 38.90
C PRO A 398 2.57 10.74 38.29
N PHE A 399 2.36 10.73 36.97
CA PHE A 399 1.53 11.70 36.25
C PHE A 399 0.13 11.15 35.94
N GLY A 400 -0.05 9.82 35.98
CA GLY A 400 -1.27 9.16 35.56
C GLY A 400 -1.07 7.71 35.12
N THR A 401 -2.14 7.11 34.62
CA THR A 401 -2.12 5.74 34.06
C THR A 401 -2.86 5.75 32.72
N PRO A 402 -2.32 5.10 31.67
CA PRO A 402 -3.01 4.99 30.39
C PRO A 402 -4.36 4.28 30.52
N SER A 403 -5.27 4.52 29.57
CA SER A 403 -6.57 3.85 29.52
C SER A 403 -6.42 2.33 29.36
N SER A 404 -7.45 1.58 29.76
CA SER A 404 -7.46 0.11 29.62
C SER A 404 -7.38 -0.35 28.16
N GLU A 405 -7.91 0.45 27.23
CA GLU A 405 -7.84 0.22 25.80
C GLU A 405 -6.38 0.28 25.29
N LEU A 406 -5.66 1.35 25.62
CA LEU A 406 -4.25 1.51 25.25
C LEU A 406 -3.38 0.41 25.86
N LEU A 407 -3.65 0.01 27.10
CA LEU A 407 -2.94 -1.10 27.76
C LEU A 407 -3.20 -2.46 27.11
N THR A 408 -4.36 -2.63 26.47
CA THR A 408 -4.69 -3.84 25.71
C THR A 408 -3.91 -3.87 24.40
N GLY A 409 -3.93 -2.77 23.64
CA GLY A 409 -3.13 -2.61 22.41
C GLY A 409 -1.63 -2.78 22.65
N ARG A 410 -1.12 -2.28 23.79
CA ARG A 410 0.28 -2.43 24.22
C ARG A 410 0.80 -3.88 24.15
N ARG A 411 -0.05 -4.87 24.45
CA ARG A 411 0.35 -6.28 24.47
C ARG A 411 0.59 -6.84 23.07
N LEU A 412 -0.01 -6.25 22.04
CA LEU A 412 0.14 -6.68 20.66
C LEU A 412 1.50 -6.34 20.07
N LEU A 413 2.21 -5.34 20.64
CA LEU A 413 3.55 -4.93 20.20
C LEU A 413 4.57 -6.09 20.22
N ALA A 414 4.41 -7.06 21.12
CA ALA A 414 5.29 -8.24 21.18
C ALA A 414 5.23 -9.10 19.90
N ASN A 415 4.11 -9.06 19.17
CA ASN A 415 3.94 -9.78 17.90
C ASN A 415 4.75 -9.14 16.76
N CYS A 416 5.16 -7.88 16.93
CA CYS A 416 5.91 -7.13 15.92
C CYS A 416 7.43 -7.33 16.03
N ALA A 417 7.93 -7.97 17.10
CA ALA A 417 9.37 -8.01 17.42
C ALA A 417 10.26 -8.67 16.34
N SER A 418 9.69 -9.53 15.49
CA SER A 418 10.41 -10.24 14.44
C SER A 418 10.58 -9.42 13.14
N GLY A 419 9.79 -8.37 12.94
CA GLY A 419 9.75 -7.60 11.69
C GLY A 419 9.89 -6.11 11.95
N SER A 420 10.80 -5.44 11.22
CA SER A 420 11.00 -4.00 11.40
C SER A 420 9.70 -3.20 11.17
N ALA A 421 9.52 -2.08 11.87
CA ALA A 421 8.51 -1.06 11.63
C ALA A 421 8.78 -0.24 10.36
N THR A 422 9.91 -0.45 9.66
CA THR A 422 10.25 0.28 8.44
C THR A 422 9.15 0.22 7.38
N ILE A 423 8.42 -0.89 7.26
CA ILE A 423 7.31 -0.99 6.30
C ILE A 423 6.16 0.00 6.60
N PHE A 424 5.86 0.27 7.87
CA PHE A 424 4.82 1.22 8.27
C PHE A 424 5.17 2.66 7.83
N MET A 425 6.43 3.05 7.97
CA MET A 425 6.94 4.33 7.48
C MET A 425 7.03 4.36 5.94
N ALA A 426 7.48 3.26 5.34
CA ALA A 426 7.66 3.13 3.90
C ALA A 426 6.34 3.23 3.13
N GLU A 427 5.23 2.78 3.72
CA GLU A 427 3.88 2.90 3.19
C GLU A 427 3.53 4.36 2.87
N LYS A 428 3.55 5.24 3.88
CA LYS A 428 3.26 6.68 3.70
C LYS A 428 4.27 7.34 2.75
N TYR A 429 5.55 7.00 2.89
CA TYR A 429 6.60 7.55 2.03
C TYR A 429 6.40 7.17 0.56
N ALA A 430 6.05 5.91 0.26
CA ALA A 430 5.76 5.45 -1.09
C ALA A 430 4.60 6.24 -1.71
N PHE A 431 3.55 6.49 -0.93
CA PHE A 431 2.43 7.31 -1.35
C PHE A 431 2.84 8.76 -1.64
N HIS A 432 3.68 9.38 -0.80
CA HIS A 432 4.20 10.73 -1.05
C HIS A 432 5.00 10.81 -2.35
N LEU A 433 5.79 9.79 -2.68
CA LEU A 433 6.50 9.73 -3.97
C LEU A 433 5.53 9.67 -5.16
N GLN A 434 4.40 8.97 -5.04
CA GLN A 434 3.37 8.93 -6.09
C GLN A 434 2.65 10.28 -6.25
N MET A 435 2.39 10.99 -5.14
CA MET A 435 1.81 12.34 -5.18
C MET A 435 2.78 13.33 -5.83
N PHE A 436 4.08 13.22 -5.53
CA PHE A 436 5.09 14.02 -6.19
C PHE A 436 5.19 13.74 -7.70
N GLU A 437 5.21 12.47 -8.10
CA GLU A 437 5.20 12.08 -9.52
C GLU A 437 3.98 12.69 -10.24
N ASN A 438 2.80 12.64 -9.62
CA ASN A 438 1.58 13.19 -10.19
C ASN A 438 1.58 14.72 -10.27
N ALA A 439 2.20 15.42 -9.33
CA ALA A 439 2.21 16.87 -9.30
C ALA A 439 3.02 17.50 -10.44
N ASP A 440 3.89 16.71 -11.08
CA ASP A 440 4.68 17.08 -12.26
C ASP A 440 5.52 18.35 -12.01
N TYR A 441 6.22 18.39 -10.87
CA TYR A 441 7.19 19.44 -10.53
C TYR A 441 8.56 19.25 -11.19
N GLY A 442 8.75 18.14 -11.93
CA GLY A 442 10.01 17.78 -12.61
C GLY A 442 10.98 16.95 -11.75
N ASP A 443 12.20 16.80 -12.24
CA ASP A 443 13.31 16.07 -11.59
C ASP A 443 13.16 14.54 -11.48
N ALA A 444 12.80 13.90 -12.61
CA ALA A 444 12.66 12.46 -12.71
C ALA A 444 13.91 11.67 -12.27
N VAL A 445 15.12 12.24 -12.40
CA VAL A 445 16.37 11.57 -12.02
C VAL A 445 16.51 11.49 -10.50
N LEU A 446 16.20 12.56 -9.76
CA LEU A 446 16.21 12.50 -8.29
C LEU A 446 15.05 11.66 -7.76
N LEU A 447 13.87 11.73 -8.40
CA LEU A 447 12.73 10.90 -8.00
C LEU A 447 13.04 9.41 -8.15
N GLU A 448 13.66 9.00 -9.26
CA GLU A 448 14.10 7.61 -9.46
C GLU A 448 15.09 7.16 -8.38
N ARG A 449 15.98 8.05 -7.91
CA ARG A 449 16.87 7.74 -6.78
C ARG A 449 16.10 7.49 -5.49
N CYS A 450 15.02 8.24 -5.23
CA CYS A 450 14.16 8.01 -4.08
C CYS A 450 13.47 6.64 -4.16
N TYR A 451 12.95 6.25 -5.34
CA TYR A 451 12.40 4.90 -5.55
C TYR A 451 13.44 3.80 -5.30
N ILE A 452 14.65 3.95 -5.85
CA ILE A 452 15.75 2.99 -5.64
C ILE A 452 16.09 2.84 -4.15
N ARG A 453 16.20 3.96 -3.42
CA ARG A 453 16.50 3.94 -1.97
C ARG A 453 15.39 3.29 -1.16
N LEU A 454 14.13 3.58 -1.48
CA LEU A 454 12.96 2.95 -0.83
C LEU A 454 12.94 1.44 -1.06
N ALA A 455 12.99 1.01 -2.33
CA ALA A 455 12.96 -0.40 -2.71
C ALA A 455 14.09 -1.17 -2.03
N ALA A 456 15.29 -0.61 -2.02
CA ALA A 456 16.44 -1.26 -1.43
C ALA A 456 16.41 -1.32 0.08
N THR A 457 15.87 -0.29 0.74
CA THR A 457 15.67 -0.32 2.19
C THR A 457 14.68 -1.41 2.57
N LEU A 458 13.55 -1.51 1.85
CA LEU A 458 12.59 -2.59 2.03
C LEU A 458 13.22 -3.96 1.79
N HIS A 459 13.90 -4.16 0.66
CA HIS A 459 14.55 -5.45 0.36
C HIS A 459 15.62 -5.84 1.39
N ARG A 460 16.35 -4.87 1.95
CA ARG A 460 17.36 -5.11 3.00
C ARG A 460 16.71 -5.63 4.29
N HIS A 461 15.59 -5.06 4.70
CA HIS A 461 14.89 -5.47 5.93
C HIS A 461 13.98 -6.69 5.73
N TYR A 462 13.49 -6.89 4.50
CA TYR A 462 12.61 -7.99 4.13
C TYR A 462 13.10 -8.64 2.83
N PRO A 463 14.02 -9.62 2.93
CA PRO A 463 14.52 -10.33 1.76
C PRO A 463 13.42 -11.11 1.02
N GLU A 464 12.40 -11.57 1.75
CA GLU A 464 11.24 -12.30 1.24
C GLU A 464 9.95 -11.49 1.40
N MET A 465 9.10 -11.53 0.37
CA MET A 465 7.84 -10.77 0.35
C MET A 465 6.84 -11.24 1.40
N ASP A 466 6.80 -12.53 1.73
CA ASP A 466 5.95 -13.04 2.81
C ASP A 466 6.36 -12.44 4.17
N THR A 467 7.67 -12.26 4.39
CA THR A 467 8.19 -11.62 5.61
C THR A 467 7.80 -10.14 5.65
N LEU A 468 7.85 -9.43 4.52
CA LEU A 468 7.41 -8.03 4.41
C LEU A 468 5.92 -7.89 4.77
N LEU A 469 5.06 -8.69 4.13
CA LEU A 469 3.61 -8.62 4.31
C LEU A 469 3.19 -9.07 5.72
N ALA A 470 3.82 -10.12 6.26
CA ALA A 470 3.57 -10.56 7.64
C ALA A 470 3.98 -9.50 8.67
N ALA A 471 5.13 -8.85 8.48
CA ALA A 471 5.57 -7.76 9.34
C ALA A 471 4.60 -6.57 9.27
N TRP A 472 4.20 -6.17 8.06
CA TRP A 472 3.24 -5.07 7.86
C TRP A 472 1.92 -5.36 8.55
N GLN A 473 1.35 -6.55 8.34
CA GLN A 473 0.10 -6.95 8.98
C GLN A 473 0.20 -6.90 10.51
N ALA A 474 1.31 -7.38 11.10
CA ALA A 474 1.51 -7.34 12.54
C ALA A 474 1.56 -5.90 13.08
N TRP A 475 2.25 -4.99 12.38
CA TRP A 475 2.30 -3.57 12.74
C TRP A 475 0.95 -2.89 12.61
N GLU A 476 0.23 -3.15 11.51
CA GLU A 476 -1.11 -2.60 11.26
C GLU A 476 -2.13 -3.02 12.34
N GLN A 477 -2.00 -4.22 12.89
CA GLN A 477 -2.85 -4.70 13.99
C GLN A 477 -2.45 -4.17 15.38
N ALA A 478 -1.18 -3.85 15.58
CA ALA A 478 -0.66 -3.42 16.88
C ALA A 478 -0.76 -1.91 17.11
N LEU A 479 -0.74 -1.12 16.04
CA LEU A 479 -0.85 0.34 16.11
C LEU A 479 -2.33 0.77 16.13
N PRO A 480 -2.67 1.83 16.89
CA PRO A 480 -4.04 2.32 16.95
C PRO A 480 -4.49 2.84 15.58
N GLU A 481 -5.75 2.58 15.22
CA GLU A 481 -6.37 3.20 14.06
C GLU A 481 -6.49 4.71 14.30
N ASP A 482 -5.90 5.52 13.42
CA ASP A 482 -6.30 6.91 13.30
C ASP A 482 -7.76 6.88 12.85
N GLY A 483 -8.72 7.25 13.70
CA GLY A 483 -10.17 7.08 13.45
C GLY A 483 -10.74 7.75 12.18
N SER A 484 -9.89 8.33 11.34
CA SER A 484 -10.16 8.84 10.00
C SER A 484 -9.90 7.83 8.87
N GLN A 485 -9.13 6.76 9.10
CA GLN A 485 -8.73 5.78 8.09
C GLN A 485 -9.10 4.36 8.49
N ALA A 486 -9.50 3.55 7.51
CA ALA A 486 -9.76 2.12 7.74
C ALA A 486 -8.43 1.36 7.86
N SER A 487 -8.39 0.34 8.72
CA SER A 487 -7.24 -0.57 8.79
C SER A 487 -6.98 -1.24 7.45
N LEU A 488 -5.69 -1.35 7.10
CA LEU A 488 -5.20 -2.03 5.89
C LEU A 488 -4.96 -3.55 6.11
N ALA A 489 -5.25 -4.07 7.31
CA ALA A 489 -4.86 -5.43 7.69
C ALA A 489 -5.49 -6.52 6.79
N GLU A 490 -6.71 -6.30 6.32
CA GLU A 490 -7.40 -7.23 5.42
C GLU A 490 -6.83 -7.17 3.99
N ASP A 491 -6.51 -5.96 3.49
CA ASP A 491 -5.88 -5.76 2.18
C ASP A 491 -4.48 -6.39 2.13
N ILE A 492 -3.68 -6.22 3.20
CA ILE A 492 -2.35 -6.84 3.32
C ILE A 492 -2.46 -8.37 3.33
N GLU A 493 -3.43 -8.93 4.07
CA GLU A 493 -3.64 -10.38 4.10
C GLU A 493 -4.08 -10.90 2.72
N TRP A 494 -4.95 -10.17 2.02
CA TRP A 494 -5.33 -10.53 0.65
C TRP A 494 -4.11 -10.58 -0.27
N HIS A 495 -3.24 -9.57 -0.20
CA HIS A 495 -2.01 -9.51 -0.98
C HIS A 495 -1.00 -10.61 -0.64
N ARG A 496 -1.07 -11.16 0.58
CA ARG A 496 -0.25 -12.30 1.00
C ARG A 496 -0.78 -13.64 0.48
N GLN A 497 -2.10 -13.76 0.36
CA GLN A 497 -2.78 -14.99 -0.05
C GLN A 497 -2.96 -15.13 -1.57
N ASP A 498 -3.18 -14.02 -2.30
CA ASP A 498 -3.47 -14.09 -3.73
C ASP A 498 -2.19 -14.27 -4.56
N PRO A 499 -2.06 -15.35 -5.35
CA PRO A 499 -0.85 -15.60 -6.14
C PRO A 499 -0.63 -14.56 -7.26
N GLY A 500 -1.67 -13.82 -7.65
CA GLY A 500 -1.57 -12.73 -8.62
C GLY A 500 -0.99 -11.45 -8.04
N SER A 501 -1.04 -11.28 -6.71
CA SER A 501 -0.58 -10.10 -5.98
C SER A 501 0.77 -9.58 -6.51
N PRO A 502 0.89 -8.28 -6.85
CA PRO A 502 2.12 -7.74 -7.45
C PRO A 502 3.36 -7.92 -6.58
N PHE A 503 3.21 -8.06 -5.26
CA PHE A 503 4.31 -8.33 -4.34
C PHE A 503 5.11 -9.58 -4.75
N HIS A 504 4.46 -10.64 -5.22
CA HIS A 504 5.14 -11.88 -5.65
C HIS A 504 5.95 -11.74 -6.95
N TRP A 505 5.90 -10.57 -7.57
CA TRP A 505 6.44 -10.30 -8.90
C TRP A 505 7.30 -9.04 -8.93
N LEU A 506 7.86 -8.64 -7.78
CA LEU A 506 8.87 -7.60 -7.68
C LEU A 506 10.26 -8.19 -7.82
N THR A 507 11.16 -7.48 -8.51
CA THR A 507 12.58 -7.86 -8.59
C THR A 507 13.39 -7.17 -7.49
N ALA A 508 14.42 -7.85 -6.99
CA ALA A 508 15.36 -7.22 -6.08
C ALA A 508 16.02 -5.98 -6.74
N PRO A 509 16.09 -4.84 -6.03
CA PRO A 509 16.73 -3.63 -6.56
C PRO A 509 18.25 -3.81 -6.70
N VAL A 510 18.86 -3.11 -7.66
CA VAL A 510 20.31 -3.20 -7.96
C VAL A 510 21.06 -1.99 -7.40
N GLY A 511 22.14 -2.23 -6.63
CA GLY A 511 23.08 -1.19 -6.17
C GLY A 511 23.41 -1.24 -4.66
N PHE A 512 24.16 -0.23 -4.19
CA PHE A 512 24.43 0.01 -2.76
C PHE A 512 23.53 1.15 -2.28
N HIS A 513 22.81 0.97 -1.18
CA HIS A 513 21.63 1.79 -0.94
C HIS A 513 21.60 2.40 0.46
N GLN A 514 21.75 3.72 0.46
CA GLN A 514 21.40 4.58 1.58
C GLN A 514 19.88 4.67 1.69
N GLU A 515 19.39 4.96 2.89
CA GLU A 515 17.97 5.26 3.11
C GLU A 515 17.52 6.51 2.36
N PRO A 516 16.19 6.64 2.08
CA PRO A 516 15.64 7.85 1.49
C PRO A 516 15.97 9.13 2.26
N GLY A 517 15.89 9.09 3.59
CA GLY A 517 16.21 10.21 4.48
C GLY A 517 17.42 9.99 5.39
N ARG A 518 17.74 11.02 6.18
CA ARG A 518 18.86 10.99 7.13
C ARG A 518 18.46 10.22 8.38
N ARG A 519 19.31 9.27 8.78
CA ARG A 519 19.17 8.55 10.05
C ARG A 519 19.95 9.30 11.14
N PRO A 520 19.29 9.84 12.19
CA PRO A 520 19.98 10.44 13.33
C PRO A 520 20.75 9.35 14.11
N SER A 521 21.80 9.73 14.82
CA SER A 521 22.37 8.84 15.84
C SER A 521 21.41 8.69 17.01
N LEU A 522 21.57 7.62 17.79
CA LEU A 522 20.76 7.42 18.98
C LEU A 522 20.88 8.60 19.96
N SER A 523 22.09 9.13 20.17
CA SER A 523 22.30 10.28 21.06
C SER A 523 21.62 11.55 20.55
N ARG A 524 21.64 11.79 19.24
CA ARG A 524 20.94 12.93 18.61
C ARG A 524 19.43 12.79 18.79
N PHE A 525 18.89 11.60 18.57
CA PHE A 525 17.47 11.35 18.82
C PHE A 525 17.10 11.48 20.31
N THR A 526 17.95 11.01 21.23
CA THR A 526 17.77 11.22 22.68
C THR A 526 17.83 12.69 23.07
N ALA A 527 18.74 13.47 22.48
CA ALA A 527 18.83 14.90 22.75
C ALA A 527 17.57 15.64 22.26
N LEU A 528 17.09 15.33 21.07
CA LEU A 528 15.83 15.87 20.53
C LEU A 528 14.64 15.52 21.43
N ALA A 529 14.63 14.32 22.03
CA ALA A 529 13.56 13.89 22.92
C ALA A 529 13.49 14.68 24.25
N LEU A 530 14.53 15.43 24.62
CA LEU A 530 14.52 16.25 25.85
C LEU A 530 13.51 17.41 25.80
N SER A 531 13.05 17.83 24.62
CA SER A 531 12.01 18.88 24.49
C SER A 531 10.61 18.37 24.85
N GLY A 532 10.39 17.06 24.89
CA GLY A 532 9.07 16.49 25.18
C GLY A 532 8.62 16.72 26.62
N PRO A 533 7.31 16.83 26.89
CA PRO A 533 6.22 16.82 25.95
C PRO A 533 5.78 18.25 25.56
N LEU A 534 6.68 19.24 25.53
CA LEU A 534 6.31 20.62 25.13
C LEU A 534 5.79 20.66 23.68
N ASN A 535 6.37 19.82 22.82
CA ASN A 535 5.99 19.68 21.41
C ASN A 535 5.86 18.22 21.00
N ALA A 536 5.32 18.00 19.80
CA ALA A 536 5.31 16.70 19.15
C ALA A 536 6.74 16.12 19.02
N VAL A 537 6.83 14.79 18.99
CA VAL A 537 8.13 14.10 18.90
C VAL A 537 8.85 14.45 17.60
N LEU A 538 10.11 14.88 17.72
CA LEU A 538 11.00 15.09 16.58
C LEU A 538 11.63 13.74 16.17
N TRP A 539 10.96 13.02 15.26
CA TRP A 539 11.39 11.69 14.78
C TRP A 539 12.61 11.70 13.85
N GLY A 540 13.06 12.88 13.42
CA GLY A 540 14.22 13.09 12.56
C GLY A 540 14.91 14.42 12.89
N GLU A 541 16.10 14.64 12.33
CA GLU A 541 16.79 15.92 12.50
C GLU A 541 15.98 17.06 11.88
N PRO A 542 15.82 18.21 12.57
CA PRO A 542 15.12 19.36 12.01
C PRO A 542 15.81 19.85 10.73
N GLU A 543 15.05 19.88 9.63
CA GLU A 543 15.50 20.42 8.36
C GLU A 543 15.02 21.86 8.16
N ARG A 544 15.64 22.57 7.22
CA ARG A 544 15.29 23.97 6.97
C ARG A 544 13.89 24.03 6.36
N GLN A 545 13.02 24.85 6.94
CA GLN A 545 11.66 25.08 6.47
C GLN A 545 11.57 26.35 5.61
N TYR A 546 10.51 26.41 4.80
CA TYR A 546 10.22 27.51 3.89
C TYR A 546 8.75 27.95 4.02
N GLY A 547 8.40 29.08 3.40
CA GLY A 547 7.01 29.52 3.30
C GLY A 547 6.32 29.77 4.64
N ALA A 548 5.09 29.25 4.77
CA ALA A 548 4.21 29.47 5.92
C ALA A 548 4.83 28.98 7.24
N GLN A 549 5.36 27.74 7.28
CA GLN A 549 5.99 27.21 8.51
C GLN A 549 7.12 28.08 9.03
N ALA A 550 7.99 28.55 8.13
CA ALA A 550 9.09 29.42 8.52
C ALA A 550 8.60 30.78 9.08
N ASN A 551 7.42 31.23 8.67
CA ASN A 551 6.80 32.43 9.24
C ASN A 551 6.10 32.12 10.57
N GLU A 552 5.38 31.01 10.68
CA GLU A 552 4.75 30.57 11.93
C GLU A 552 5.78 30.39 13.04
N ILE A 553 6.93 29.78 12.74
CA ILE A 553 8.03 29.65 13.71
C ILE A 553 8.55 31.03 14.13
N ARG A 554 8.68 31.99 13.20
CA ARG A 554 9.13 33.36 13.53
C ARG A 554 8.10 34.11 14.39
N GLU A 555 6.83 34.00 14.06
CA GLU A 555 5.74 34.63 14.79
C GLU A 555 5.61 34.05 16.21
N TRP A 556 5.78 32.73 16.35
CA TRP A 556 5.85 32.07 17.65
C TRP A 556 7.05 32.56 18.48
N LEU A 557 8.25 32.60 17.90
CA LEU A 557 9.46 33.10 18.56
C LEU A 557 9.32 34.58 19.00
N ASP A 558 8.74 35.42 18.16
CA ASP A 558 8.52 36.83 18.48
C ASP A 558 7.45 37.00 19.57
N SER A 559 6.30 36.32 19.45
CA SER A 559 5.18 36.46 20.40
C SER A 559 5.44 35.86 21.77
N HIS A 560 6.15 34.73 21.86
CA HIS A 560 6.35 34.01 23.12
C HIS A 560 7.69 34.34 23.80
N TYR A 561 8.71 34.71 23.03
CA TYR A 561 10.06 34.95 23.55
C TYR A 561 10.62 36.35 23.22
N GLY A 562 9.93 37.13 22.38
CA GLY A 562 10.45 38.42 21.90
C GLY A 562 11.70 38.30 21.03
N ILE A 563 11.87 37.15 20.34
CA ILE A 563 13.05 36.83 19.55
C ILE A 563 12.78 37.12 18.07
N GLY A 564 13.32 38.23 17.58
CA GLY A 564 13.18 38.66 16.19
C GLY A 564 14.32 38.22 15.25
N GLY A 565 15.36 37.53 15.75
CA GLY A 565 16.49 37.14 14.90
C GLY A 565 17.54 36.24 15.55
N SER A 566 18.46 35.73 14.72
CA SER A 566 19.47 34.74 15.10
C SER A 566 20.33 35.15 16.29
N THR A 567 20.83 36.39 16.34
CA THR A 567 21.66 36.88 17.44
C THR A 567 20.93 36.89 18.79
N GLN A 568 19.66 37.29 18.79
CA GLN A 568 18.84 37.28 20.01
C GLN A 568 18.58 35.85 20.46
N LEU A 569 18.26 34.97 19.51
CA LEU A 569 18.05 33.56 19.79
C LEU A 569 19.31 32.91 20.39
N THR A 570 20.48 33.04 19.77
CA THR A 570 21.74 32.47 20.28
C THR A 570 22.01 32.92 21.72
N ARG A 571 21.82 34.22 22.02
CA ARG A 571 21.97 34.73 23.40
C ARG A 571 20.99 34.09 24.38
N PHE A 572 19.77 33.81 23.94
CA PHE A 572 18.78 33.17 24.78
C PHE A 572 19.08 31.68 25.00
N LEU A 573 19.58 30.97 23.98
CA LEU A 573 20.09 29.60 24.13
C LEU A 573 21.27 29.55 25.12
N ASP A 574 22.23 30.48 25.00
CA ASP A 574 23.36 30.59 25.93
C ASP A 574 22.87 30.87 27.37
N PHE A 575 21.85 31.72 27.52
CA PHE A 575 21.20 31.96 28.81
C PHE A 575 20.60 30.68 29.40
N LEU A 576 19.87 29.87 28.62
CA LEU A 576 19.26 28.62 29.08
C LEU A 576 20.32 27.59 29.51
N VAL A 577 21.45 27.53 28.79
CA VAL A 577 22.60 26.70 29.15
C VAL A 577 23.17 27.11 30.51
N ASP A 578 23.53 28.39 30.66
CA ASP A 578 24.31 28.86 31.79
C ASP A 578 23.48 29.07 33.06
N ALA A 579 22.29 29.66 32.92
CA ALA A 579 21.47 30.15 34.02
C ALA A 579 20.04 29.64 33.96
N GLY A 580 19.32 29.93 32.87
CA GLY A 580 17.92 29.60 32.65
C GLY A 580 16.93 30.26 33.62
N ASP A 581 15.64 29.97 33.44
CA ASP A 581 14.56 30.43 34.30
C ASP A 581 14.71 29.87 35.73
N ARG A 582 15.35 28.69 35.87
CA ARG A 582 15.69 28.11 37.18
C ARG A 582 16.48 29.09 38.07
N GLN A 583 17.34 29.94 37.50
CA GLN A 583 18.09 30.92 38.28
C GLN A 583 17.16 31.99 38.87
N GLU A 584 16.12 32.39 38.13
CA GLU A 584 15.09 33.30 38.63
C GLU A 584 14.42 32.72 39.88
N TYR A 585 14.04 31.43 39.83
CA TYR A 585 13.49 30.73 40.99
C TYR A 585 14.46 30.74 42.18
N LEU A 586 15.71 30.33 41.95
CA LEU A 586 16.71 30.20 43.01
C LEU A 586 17.01 31.53 43.72
N ILE A 587 16.96 32.65 43.00
CA ILE A 587 17.24 33.97 43.55
C ILE A 587 16.00 34.57 44.22
N ASN A 588 14.85 34.55 43.54
CA ASN A 588 13.68 35.34 43.94
C ASN A 588 12.71 34.56 44.83
N TYR A 589 12.70 33.24 44.76
CA TYR A 589 11.64 32.42 45.35
C TYR A 589 12.17 31.37 46.35
N ALA A 590 13.24 30.66 46.02
CA ALA A 590 13.84 29.66 46.91
C ALA A 590 14.17 30.17 48.33
N PRO A 591 14.62 31.43 48.55
CA PRO A 591 14.88 31.92 49.91
C PRO A 591 13.65 31.92 50.83
N TYR A 592 12.44 32.00 50.27
CA TYR A 592 11.19 31.97 51.04
C TYR A 592 10.89 30.59 51.64
N THR A 593 11.44 29.51 51.08
CA THR A 593 11.31 28.15 51.63
C THR A 593 11.92 28.02 53.03
N LEU A 594 12.92 28.86 53.34
CA LEU A 594 13.59 28.91 54.65
C LEU A 594 12.87 29.81 55.67
N ASN A 595 11.91 30.64 55.24
CA ASN A 595 11.22 31.60 56.11
C ASN A 595 9.76 31.83 55.73
N LYS A 596 8.91 30.87 56.11
CA LYS A 596 7.46 30.90 55.85
C LYS A 596 6.74 32.16 56.37
N ARG A 597 7.21 32.74 57.48
CA ARG A 597 6.65 33.99 58.02
C ARG A 597 6.88 35.17 57.08
N ARG A 598 8.09 35.30 56.53
CA ARG A 598 8.39 36.33 55.54
C ARG A 598 7.55 36.15 54.27
N LEU A 599 7.38 34.91 53.81
CA LEU A 599 6.54 34.59 52.65
C LEU A 599 5.08 35.02 52.85
N GLN A 600 4.49 34.69 54.01
CA GLN A 600 3.12 35.11 54.32
C GLN A 600 2.96 36.62 54.43
N GLN A 601 3.99 37.32 54.94
CA GLN A 601 3.99 38.79 55.00
C GLN A 601 4.03 39.41 53.60
N GLU A 602 4.90 38.90 52.72
CA GLU A 602 5.00 39.35 51.32
C GLU A 602 3.66 39.19 50.58
N ILE A 603 3.05 38.00 50.70
CA ILE A 603 1.74 37.70 50.11
C ILE A 603 0.68 38.68 50.63
N ALA A 604 0.63 38.91 51.94
CA ALA A 604 -0.35 39.81 52.54
C ALA A 604 -0.18 41.27 52.08
N VAL A 605 1.07 41.73 51.88
CA VAL A 605 1.36 43.07 51.36
C VAL A 605 0.81 43.21 49.95
N LEU A 606 1.15 42.27 49.06
CA LEU A 606 0.70 42.29 47.66
C LEU A 606 -0.82 42.15 47.53
N GLU A 607 -1.48 41.37 48.40
CA GLU A 607 -2.94 41.24 48.42
C GLU A 607 -3.66 42.51 48.89
N SER A 608 -2.98 43.36 49.67
CA SER A 608 -3.56 44.59 50.24
C SER A 608 -3.36 45.84 49.39
N ALA A 609 -2.57 45.76 48.31
CA ALA A 609 -2.23 46.88 47.43
C ALA A 609 -2.92 46.77 46.05
N ASP A 610 -3.05 47.90 45.36
CA ASP A 610 -3.34 47.88 43.92
C ASP A 610 -2.11 47.31 43.19
N ARG A 611 -2.31 46.27 42.39
CA ARG A 611 -1.24 45.49 41.76
C ARG A 611 -1.15 45.76 40.27
N SER A 612 0.08 45.89 39.78
CA SER A 612 0.42 45.71 38.36
C SER A 612 0.29 44.24 37.94
N GLU A 613 0.33 43.99 36.63
CA GLU A 613 0.29 42.64 36.06
C GLU A 613 1.49 41.79 36.54
N ASP A 614 2.70 42.36 36.52
CA ASP A 614 3.93 41.72 36.99
C ASP A 614 3.86 41.35 38.49
N GLU A 615 3.32 42.25 39.33
CA GLU A 615 3.07 41.97 40.75
C GLU A 615 2.00 40.89 40.94
N GLY A 616 1.04 40.79 40.03
CA GLY A 616 0.07 39.70 39.96
C GLY A 616 0.73 38.35 39.71
N VAL A 617 1.60 38.25 38.71
CA VAL A 617 2.39 37.04 38.40
C VAL A 617 3.29 36.67 39.57
N HIS A 618 3.97 37.66 40.16
CA HIS A 618 4.85 37.46 41.31
C HIS A 618 4.09 36.90 42.52
N LEU A 619 2.92 37.49 42.86
CA LEU A 619 2.07 37.00 43.95
C LEU A 619 1.65 35.55 43.72
N GLU A 620 1.27 35.18 42.50
CA GLU A 620 0.85 33.82 42.22
C GLU A 620 2.01 32.82 42.36
N ARG A 621 3.21 33.18 41.89
CA ARG A 621 4.42 32.38 42.13
C ARG A 621 4.74 32.23 43.63
N LEU A 622 4.59 33.29 44.44
CA LEU A 622 4.74 33.19 45.90
C LEU A 622 3.71 32.24 46.53
N ARG A 623 2.46 32.24 46.05
CA ARG A 623 1.43 31.29 46.50
C ARG A 623 1.79 29.85 46.15
N ARG A 624 2.36 29.61 44.97
CA ARG A 624 2.87 28.29 44.55
C ARG A 624 3.99 27.83 45.48
N VAL A 625 4.95 28.70 45.82
CA VAL A 625 6.00 28.41 46.82
C VAL A 625 5.38 28.08 48.19
N LEU A 626 4.38 28.85 48.64
CA LEU A 626 3.74 28.65 49.94
C LEU A 626 3.06 27.27 50.05
N LYS A 627 2.40 26.86 48.96
CA LYS A 627 1.70 25.56 48.86
C LYS A 627 2.64 24.42 48.49
N ASN A 628 3.84 24.72 48.01
CA ASN A 628 4.75 23.78 47.37
C ASN A 628 4.08 23.06 46.20
N ASP A 629 3.39 23.82 45.35
CA ASP A 629 2.65 23.29 44.21
C ASP A 629 3.59 22.46 43.32
N HIS A 630 3.16 21.24 42.97
CA HIS A 630 3.93 20.27 42.19
C HIS A 630 5.37 20.05 42.69
N HIS A 631 5.59 20.22 43.99
CA HIS A 631 6.90 20.06 44.63
C HIS A 631 7.98 21.02 44.11
N CYS A 632 7.60 22.23 43.66
CA CYS A 632 8.53 23.23 43.14
C CYS A 632 9.65 23.64 44.14
N ASN A 633 9.48 23.41 45.44
CA ASN A 633 10.52 23.67 46.45
C ASN A 633 11.48 22.48 46.66
N ASP A 634 11.07 21.27 46.27
CA ASP A 634 11.80 20.03 46.55
C ASP A 634 12.49 19.46 45.31
N ILE A 635 12.08 19.89 44.11
CA ILE A 635 12.50 19.33 42.83
C ILE A 635 13.25 20.38 42.02
N ASP A 636 14.36 19.96 41.40
CA ASP A 636 15.10 20.78 40.46
C ASP A 636 14.27 21.01 39.18
N MET A 637 14.12 22.27 38.78
CA MET A 637 13.34 22.68 37.61
C MET A 637 14.20 22.87 36.35
N ALA A 638 15.48 22.49 36.34
CA ALA A 638 16.35 22.59 35.17
C ALA A 638 15.80 21.93 33.89
N ALA A 639 14.96 20.90 33.99
CA ALA A 639 14.31 20.23 32.86
C ALA A 639 13.44 21.20 32.04
N TRP A 640 12.86 22.23 32.67
CA TRP A 640 12.14 23.29 31.97
C TRP A 640 13.05 24.07 31.01
N ASP A 641 14.23 24.48 31.48
CA ASP A 641 15.20 25.19 30.65
C ASP A 641 15.79 24.30 29.57
N ILE A 642 16.10 23.03 29.89
CA ILE A 642 16.67 22.06 28.96
C ILE A 642 15.69 21.77 27.81
N ALA A 643 14.41 21.60 28.12
CA ALA A 643 13.39 21.36 27.10
C ALA A 643 13.24 22.54 26.15
N GLN A 644 13.18 23.77 26.69
CA GLN A 644 13.16 25.00 25.89
C GLN A 644 14.43 25.18 25.06
N LEU A 645 15.61 24.86 25.61
CA LEU A 645 16.89 24.95 24.90
C LEU A 645 16.86 24.09 23.63
N VAL A 646 16.40 22.85 23.74
CA VAL A 646 16.31 21.91 22.61
C VAL A 646 15.28 22.37 21.59
N ASP A 647 14.11 22.80 22.06
CA ASP A 647 13.01 23.24 21.21
C ASP A 647 13.37 24.48 20.38
N LEU A 648 13.93 25.49 21.04
CA LEU A 648 14.37 26.72 20.39
C LEU A 648 15.57 26.50 19.47
N ALA A 649 16.48 25.59 19.82
CA ALA A 649 17.57 25.19 18.91
C ALA A 649 17.02 24.49 17.65
N ALA A 650 15.99 23.66 17.78
CA ALA A 650 15.32 23.02 16.64
C ALA A 650 14.62 24.06 15.74
N ALA A 651 13.87 25.00 16.32
CA ALA A 651 13.29 26.13 15.59
C ALA A 651 14.34 26.97 14.86
N ALA A 652 15.47 27.24 15.51
CA ALA A 652 16.60 27.93 14.89
C ALA A 652 17.17 27.19 13.68
N ARG A 653 17.29 25.87 13.80
CA ARG A 653 17.78 25.00 12.74
C ARG A 653 16.82 24.97 11.55
N GLN A 654 15.51 25.01 11.81
CA GLN A 654 14.45 25.10 10.80
C GLN A 654 14.42 26.46 10.09
N LEU A 655 14.69 27.56 10.81
CA LEU A 655 14.82 28.90 10.20
C LEU A 655 16.15 29.12 9.47
N GLY A 656 17.11 28.20 9.63
CA GLY A 656 18.48 28.34 9.11
C GLY A 656 19.31 29.37 9.88
N TRP A 657 18.94 29.69 11.12
CA TRP A 657 19.70 30.57 12.02
C TRP A 657 20.87 29.84 12.68
N LEU A 658 20.73 28.53 12.90
CA LEU A 658 21.83 27.64 13.28
C LEU A 658 22.17 26.71 12.11
N ASN A 659 23.48 26.51 11.90
CA ASN A 659 23.97 25.43 11.04
C ASN A 659 23.98 24.10 11.82
N SER A 660 24.33 23.00 11.14
CA SER A 660 24.31 21.67 11.76
C SER A 660 25.23 21.54 12.96
N ASP A 661 26.42 22.14 12.90
CA ASP A 661 27.43 22.01 13.97
C ASP A 661 27.00 22.76 15.23
N ALA A 662 26.60 24.02 15.09
CA ALA A 662 26.12 24.84 16.21
C ALA A 662 24.84 24.25 16.85
N PHE A 663 23.95 23.70 16.03
CA PHE A 663 22.77 22.99 16.53
C PHE A 663 23.17 21.77 17.36
N ASN A 664 24.10 20.95 16.84
CA ASN A 664 24.61 19.77 17.54
C ASN A 664 25.30 20.13 18.86
N ASP A 665 26.05 21.23 18.91
CA ASP A 665 26.70 21.71 20.14
C ASP A 665 25.68 22.04 21.24
N TYR A 666 24.54 22.64 20.91
CA TYR A 666 23.47 22.88 21.89
C TYR A 666 22.79 21.59 22.35
N LEU A 667 22.59 20.63 21.45
CA LEU A 667 22.06 19.31 21.83
C LEU A 667 23.00 18.56 22.78
N ASP A 668 24.32 18.62 22.55
CA ASP A 668 25.32 18.02 23.44
C ASP A 668 25.35 18.69 24.82
N GLN A 669 25.15 20.01 24.87
CA GLN A 669 24.99 20.75 26.12
C GLN A 669 23.71 20.35 26.86
N ALA A 670 22.59 20.20 26.14
CA ALA A 670 21.32 19.75 26.72
C ALA A 670 21.44 18.36 27.35
N LEU A 671 22.09 17.39 26.67
CA LEU A 671 22.37 16.06 27.23
C LEU A 671 23.25 16.14 28.49
N THR A 672 24.26 17.01 28.47
CA THR A 672 25.16 17.21 29.61
C THR A 672 24.43 17.80 30.81
N LEU A 673 23.52 18.75 30.58
CA LEU A 673 22.68 19.31 31.64
C LEU A 673 21.71 18.26 32.19
N ALA A 674 21.02 17.53 31.32
CA ALA A 674 20.06 16.50 31.72
C ALA A 674 20.71 15.44 32.63
N SER A 675 21.86 14.90 32.22
CA SER A 675 22.60 13.88 32.98
C SER A 675 23.22 14.38 34.29
N ARG A 676 23.45 15.70 34.44
CA ARG A 676 23.94 16.29 35.70
C ARG A 676 22.82 16.50 36.72
N HIS A 677 21.65 16.90 36.25
CA HIS A 677 20.53 17.31 37.11
C HIS A 677 19.58 16.16 37.45
N TYR A 678 19.51 15.13 36.62
CA TYR A 678 18.54 14.05 36.76
C TYR A 678 19.18 12.67 36.57
N SER A 679 18.55 11.65 37.17
CA SER A 679 19.02 10.26 37.10
C SER A 679 18.29 9.42 36.06
N ASP A 680 17.07 9.81 35.69
CA ASP A 680 16.17 9.05 34.80
C ASP A 680 15.06 9.96 34.22
N TRP A 681 14.28 9.41 33.29
CA TRP A 681 13.13 10.09 32.69
C TRP A 681 12.02 10.44 33.70
N TRP A 682 11.95 9.76 34.83
CA TRP A 682 10.97 10.05 35.89
C TRP A 682 11.31 11.34 36.63
N ALA A 683 12.57 11.48 37.04
CA ALA A 683 13.11 12.65 37.70
C ALA A 683 13.08 13.86 36.76
N TYR A 684 13.52 13.67 35.51
CA TYR A 684 13.43 14.70 34.47
C TYR A 684 11.99 15.18 34.29
N GLY A 685 11.06 14.24 34.18
CA GLY A 685 9.64 14.55 34.00
C GLY A 685 9.01 15.30 35.17
N ARG A 686 9.37 14.96 36.42
CA ARG A 686 8.89 15.71 37.59
C ARG A 686 9.47 17.12 37.62
N GLY A 687 10.74 17.28 37.27
CA GLY A 687 11.38 18.59 37.13
C GLY A 687 10.68 19.45 36.07
N MET A 688 10.28 18.82 34.95
CA MET A 688 9.56 19.51 33.89
C MET A 688 8.15 19.96 34.33
N LEU A 689 7.38 19.08 34.98
CA LEU A 689 6.06 19.46 35.51
C LEU A 689 6.17 20.57 36.57
N ALA A 690 7.17 20.50 37.45
CA ALA A 690 7.41 21.54 38.45
C ALA A 690 7.71 22.89 37.78
N GLY A 691 8.61 22.92 36.79
CA GLY A 691 8.94 24.12 36.04
C GLY A 691 7.78 24.66 35.22
N TYR A 692 7.11 23.82 34.43
CA TYR A 692 5.93 24.19 33.65
C TYR A 692 4.83 24.81 34.54
N SER A 693 4.52 24.16 35.67
CA SER A 693 3.52 24.63 36.63
C SER A 693 3.93 25.94 37.33
N PHE A 694 5.22 26.13 37.60
CA PHE A 694 5.75 27.29 38.31
C PHE A 694 5.85 28.53 37.41
N PHE A 695 6.35 28.39 36.18
CA PHE A 695 6.60 29.51 35.28
C PHE A 695 5.37 29.92 34.44
N MET A 696 4.38 29.03 34.28
CA MET A 696 3.12 29.34 33.59
C MET A 696 2.41 30.56 34.18
N VAL A 697 1.99 31.48 33.32
CA VAL A 697 1.23 32.69 33.68
C VAL A 697 -0.13 32.29 34.28
N ALA A 698 -0.66 33.12 35.17
CA ALA A 698 -1.97 32.86 35.78
C ALA A 698 -3.09 32.97 34.74
N THR A 699 -3.74 31.84 34.42
CA THR A 699 -4.88 31.77 33.49
C THR A 699 -5.99 30.91 34.10
N PRO A 700 -7.28 31.19 33.83
CA PRO A 700 -8.40 30.38 34.32
C PRO A 700 -8.31 28.89 33.94
N GLU A 701 -7.71 28.57 32.80
CA GLU A 701 -7.58 27.25 32.20
C GLU A 701 -6.35 26.46 32.73
N ARG A 702 -5.64 26.98 33.74
CA ARG A 702 -4.39 26.38 34.24
C ARG A 702 -4.53 24.90 34.60
N GLU A 703 -5.61 24.53 35.27
CA GLU A 703 -5.82 23.14 35.70
C GLU A 703 -6.05 22.21 34.49
N ASP A 704 -6.68 22.70 33.43
CA ASP A 704 -6.86 21.95 32.18
C ASP A 704 -5.52 21.74 31.48
N PHE A 705 -4.69 22.80 31.36
CA PHE A 705 -3.34 22.69 30.80
C PHE A 705 -2.43 21.74 31.60
N LEU A 706 -2.53 21.73 32.93
CA LEU A 706 -1.77 20.79 33.77
C LEU A 706 -2.29 19.35 33.63
N SER A 707 -3.60 19.17 33.46
CA SER A 707 -4.20 17.86 33.19
C SER A 707 -3.72 17.31 31.84
N GLU A 708 -3.77 18.12 30.78
CA GLU A 708 -3.26 17.76 29.45
C GLU A 708 -1.77 17.45 29.48
N PHE A 709 -0.97 18.28 30.17
CA PHE A 709 0.46 18.04 30.33
C PHE A 709 0.75 16.73 31.06
N ASN A 710 0.01 16.40 32.13
CA ASN A 710 0.14 15.11 32.82
C ASN A 710 -0.23 13.91 31.93
N GLN A 711 -1.24 14.07 31.06
CA GLN A 711 -1.60 13.04 30.08
C GLN A 711 -0.47 12.84 29.06
N ALA A 712 0.11 13.93 28.55
CA ALA A 712 1.26 13.86 27.65
C ALA A 712 2.49 13.24 28.33
N MET A 713 2.82 13.64 29.56
CA MET A 713 3.87 13.03 30.38
C MET A 713 3.68 11.52 30.56
N THR A 714 2.44 11.10 30.84
CA THR A 714 2.07 9.68 30.94
C THR A 714 2.33 8.96 29.62
N ALA A 715 1.93 9.55 28.48
CA ALA A 715 2.15 8.97 27.17
C ALA A 715 3.65 8.85 26.82
N TRP A 716 4.43 9.89 27.10
CA TRP A 716 5.88 9.92 26.86
C TRP A 716 6.64 8.83 27.63
N GLN A 717 6.26 8.58 28.89
CA GLN A 717 6.92 7.57 29.73
C GLN A 717 6.47 6.14 29.45
N THR A 718 5.22 5.96 29.03
CA THR A 718 4.66 4.62 28.81
C THR A 718 4.77 4.14 27.37
N GLY A 719 4.91 5.06 26.42
CA GLY A 719 4.87 4.79 24.98
C GLY A 719 3.45 4.47 24.53
N LEU A 720 2.44 5.08 25.16
CA LEU A 720 1.03 4.81 24.89
C LEU A 720 0.23 6.09 24.65
N PRO A 721 -0.36 6.26 23.44
CA PRO A 721 -0.23 5.37 22.29
C PRO A 721 1.21 5.33 21.70
N PRO A 722 1.59 4.27 20.94
CA PRO A 722 2.97 4.03 20.49
C PRO A 722 3.64 5.09 19.60
N LEU A 723 2.93 6.15 19.22
CA LEU A 723 3.44 7.22 18.34
C LEU A 723 3.50 8.60 19.03
N VAL A 724 3.29 8.66 20.34
CA VAL A 724 3.20 9.94 21.07
C VAL A 724 4.43 10.20 21.94
N GLY A 725 5.27 9.19 22.23
CA GLY A 725 6.20 9.29 23.36
C GLY A 725 7.52 8.54 23.24
N SER A 726 8.61 9.22 22.88
CA SER A 726 9.90 8.57 22.63
C SER A 726 10.68 8.15 23.89
N TRP A 727 10.43 8.74 25.07
CA TRP A 727 11.17 8.35 26.30
C TRP A 727 10.98 6.87 26.66
N ALA A 728 9.82 6.31 26.35
CA ALA A 728 9.51 4.92 26.60
C ALA A 728 10.43 3.93 25.87
N SER A 729 11.13 4.35 24.82
CA SER A 729 12.10 3.53 24.08
C SER A 729 13.54 4.00 24.22
N LEU A 730 13.81 5.06 25.00
CA LEU A 730 15.14 5.66 25.11
C LEU A 730 15.69 5.45 26.51
N ASP A 731 17.00 5.24 26.58
CA ASP A 731 17.73 5.36 27.84
C ASP A 731 17.92 6.84 28.19
N PHE A 732 17.94 7.15 29.48
CA PHE A 732 18.17 8.52 29.93
C PHE A 732 19.64 8.91 29.72
N PRO A 733 19.97 10.17 29.41
CA PRO A 733 21.35 10.60 29.23
C PRO A 733 22.25 10.22 30.42
N GLY A 734 23.33 9.48 30.15
CA GLY A 734 24.32 9.09 31.16
C GLY A 734 23.98 7.80 31.94
N THR A 735 22.85 7.14 31.68
CA THR A 735 22.53 5.84 32.30
C THR A 735 23.12 4.67 31.53
N HIS A 736 23.23 3.51 32.18
CA HIS A 736 23.57 2.26 31.50
C HIS A 736 22.40 1.79 30.61
N HIS A 737 22.72 1.04 29.56
CA HIS A 737 21.72 0.47 28.66
C HIS A 737 20.94 -0.64 29.35
N GLU A 738 19.63 -0.43 29.50
CA GLU A 738 18.70 -1.41 30.10
C GLU A 738 17.78 -2.07 29.06
N ARG A 739 17.87 -1.63 27.80
CA ARG A 739 17.00 -2.01 26.69
C ARG A 739 17.46 -3.28 25.99
N TRP A 740 16.50 -4.03 25.45
CA TRP A 740 16.80 -5.24 24.69
C TRP A 740 16.97 -4.91 23.21
N PRO A 741 18.09 -5.31 22.58
CA PRO A 741 18.30 -5.04 21.17
C PRO A 741 17.19 -5.70 20.35
N PRO A 742 16.62 -5.02 19.35
CA PRO A 742 15.65 -5.61 18.44
C PRO A 742 16.21 -6.87 17.75
N MET A 743 15.34 -7.81 17.41
CA MET A 743 15.76 -9.07 16.73
C MET A 743 16.28 -8.84 15.31
N HIS A 744 15.97 -7.69 14.72
CA HIS A 744 16.45 -7.26 13.41
C HIS A 744 17.40 -6.05 13.56
N ALA A 745 18.36 -5.89 12.64
CA ALA A 745 19.37 -4.84 12.68
C ALA A 745 18.87 -3.46 12.17
N ASP A 746 17.66 -3.06 12.57
CA ASP A 746 17.06 -1.77 12.23
C ASP A 746 16.95 -0.88 13.46
N THR A 747 18.10 -0.39 13.87
CA THR A 747 18.31 0.50 15.01
C THR A 747 18.98 1.78 14.54
N LEU A 748 18.86 2.85 15.33
CA LEU A 748 19.69 4.03 15.08
C LEU A 748 21.16 3.67 15.33
N PRO A 749 22.11 4.21 14.54
CA PRO A 749 23.51 4.02 14.83
C PRO A 749 23.81 4.56 16.23
N GLY A 750 24.46 3.74 17.04
CA GLY A 750 25.09 4.22 18.26
C GLY A 750 26.16 5.25 17.93
N ASP A 751 26.48 6.12 18.89
CA ASP A 751 27.70 6.91 18.78
C ASP A 751 28.91 5.97 18.75
N ALA A 752 30.06 6.44 18.27
CA ALA A 752 31.32 5.67 18.16
C ALA A 752 31.81 4.99 19.47
N ARG A 753 31.08 5.14 20.58
CA ARG A 753 31.34 4.56 21.91
C ARG A 753 30.28 3.57 22.39
N ILE A 754 29.21 3.33 21.63
CA ILE A 754 28.09 2.47 22.01
C ILE A 754 27.86 1.45 20.89
N LEU A 755 28.24 0.20 21.13
CA LEU A 755 27.85 -0.91 20.26
C LEU A 755 26.41 -1.28 20.64
N HIS A 756 25.48 -1.03 19.70
CA HIS A 756 24.16 -1.66 19.67
C HIS A 756 24.23 -2.99 18.94
#